data_AF-A0A1M6MXU3-F1
#
_entry.id   AF-A0A1M6MXU3-F1
#
_cell.length_a   1.000
_cell.length_b   1.000
_cell.length_c   1.000
_cell.angle_alpha   90.00
_cell.angle_beta   90.00
_cell.angle_gamma   90.00
#
_symmetry.space_group_name_H-M   'P 1'
#
loop_
_entity.id
_entity.type
_entity.pdbx_description
1 polymer ?
#
loop_
_entity_poly.entity_id
_entity_poly.type
_entity_poly.pdbx_seq_one_letter_code
_entity_poly.pdbx_strand_id
1 'polypeptide(L)'
;MTSSTPKMHHQCNYKRLTLKSIFFLLTALLITSCEPKEQEILVFSKTAGFRHKSIEAGVSALKKLGSENGYKVTATEDSDYFVEDSLRNYAAVVFLNTTRDILNDVEQADFERYIQAGGGFVGVHAATDTEYDWPWYNKLVGAVFDGHPKIQEAHLHIEDKNHSSTQALPDSVWVKSDEWYNFKNINPDINVVLSVDEKSYKGGTNGDDHPISWYHEYDGGRAFYTELGHTDETYKNPKFLTHLLGGIKYAIGDGKLDYSRAKTQRVPPEDRFEKKILDFNLNEPMELDELPGEGILFVERRGAVKLYDFETEQTSTLAQLEVFYINEDGLLGLAVDPDYLKNNWIYLFYSAPTEKAAQRISRFTLKDKKLDLNSEKIILEIPTDRQCCHSGGGLEFGPNGNLYIGLGDNTNPFASSGFAPIDEREGRRAWDAQKSASNTNDLRGKILRIKPEDDGTYSIPEGNLFPKGTPKTRPEIYVMGNRNPFRFSIDTKTGYLYWGDVGPDAGKADPNRGPSGMGEFDQARHAGFWGWPYTRGYNEPYNDYDFATKTSGPKFDPENLINDSPNNTGLKKLPPAQPSMIPMTYYRSEEFPWMGAGGINPMAGPVYHASDYPNAKNPFPEYFENKLFLYEWMRDWIYVITLDENQDYVKADAFMPNTEFSHPMDMIFGSDGKMYLLEYGQKWNSQNLDARLSSISYLPGNRKPIARLTHDKAVGAAPLTVQFSAEGSLDYDKDVLSYEWYFDSDTVQSTEKAPQFVFEKEGSFDVRLKVTDTEGNTATTNTKILVGNDAPVLSIEIENNDSIYWEGKKIDYRITVTDKQDGSTADGSINRDEVKVTFDYIPEGKDIVKATIGHQRNIVPEGKKAIDGTDCKACHAIKEKVNGPSYTEIAKKYNKEDTGYLVAKIIKGGGGVWGENAMSAHPQLSVGEVTQMVEYILSLKPSEEKAQNYLPLEGSLTFDKHLPTEGKGTYILMASYRDKGNPQQPESELTANEQFVFKPKEAKKDE
;
A
#
# COMPACT_ATOMS: atom_id res chain seq x y z
N MET A 1 -37.21 20.00 -64.45
CA MET A 1 -38.27 21.01 -64.60
C MET A 1 -38.31 21.84 -63.32
N THR A 2 -38.54 23.17 -63.42
CA THR A 2 -39.33 24.05 -62.50
C THR A 2 -39.04 24.06 -60.99
N SER A 3 -39.05 25.17 -60.23
CA SER A 3 -39.20 26.64 -60.44
C SER A 3 -38.93 27.34 -59.07
N SER A 4 -38.95 28.66 -58.80
CA SER A 4 -39.30 29.90 -59.54
C SER A 4 -38.70 31.15 -58.86
N THR A 5 -38.71 32.30 -59.56
CA THR A 5 -38.50 33.69 -59.07
C THR A 5 -39.75 34.26 -58.32
N PRO A 6 -39.87 35.54 -57.82
CA PRO A 6 -38.97 36.72 -57.90
C PRO A 6 -38.84 37.68 -56.65
N LYS A 7 -37.86 38.60 -56.75
CA LYS A 7 -37.68 39.99 -56.21
C LYS A 7 -38.72 40.64 -55.26
N MET A 8 -38.20 41.43 -54.27
CA MET A 8 -38.32 42.91 -54.19
C MET A 8 -37.54 43.53 -52.99
N HIS A 9 -36.94 44.74 -53.14
CA HIS A 9 -37.12 45.89 -52.20
C HIS A 9 -36.35 47.18 -52.58
N HIS A 10 -36.64 48.27 -51.83
CA HIS A 10 -36.39 49.68 -52.15
C HIS A 10 -35.04 50.28 -51.67
N GLN A 11 -34.69 51.43 -52.24
CA GLN A 11 -33.67 52.37 -51.75
C GLN A 11 -34.20 53.28 -50.62
N CYS A 12 -33.35 53.74 -49.69
CA CYS A 12 -33.08 55.19 -49.53
C CYS A 12 -31.86 55.53 -48.63
N ASN A 13 -30.98 56.38 -49.18
CA ASN A 13 -29.98 57.30 -48.59
C ASN A 13 -29.35 57.11 -47.19
N TYR A 14 -28.00 57.11 -47.21
CA TYR A 14 -27.09 57.22 -46.06
C TYR A 14 -26.88 58.68 -45.59
N LYS A 15 -26.80 58.90 -44.27
CA LYS A 15 -26.04 60.03 -43.69
C LYS A 15 -24.60 59.58 -43.41
N ARG A 16 -23.61 60.38 -43.82
CA ARG A 16 -22.19 60.13 -43.53
C ARG A 16 -21.90 60.34 -42.03
N LEU A 17 -21.66 59.27 -41.28
CA LEU A 17 -20.78 59.32 -40.11
C LEU A 17 -19.33 59.19 -40.59
N THR A 18 -18.44 60.03 -40.05
CA THR A 18 -17.02 60.05 -40.43
C THR A 18 -16.24 58.90 -39.83
N LEU A 19 -15.47 58.18 -40.66
CA LEU A 19 -14.68 56.98 -40.32
C LEU A 19 -13.81 57.11 -39.05
N LYS A 20 -13.34 58.32 -38.72
CA LYS A 20 -12.50 58.57 -37.53
C LYS A 20 -13.18 58.24 -36.20
N SER A 21 -14.51 58.37 -36.08
CA SER A 21 -15.22 58.08 -34.84
C SER A 21 -15.45 56.58 -34.62
N ILE A 22 -15.53 55.79 -35.69
CA ILE A 22 -15.68 54.33 -35.62
C ILE A 22 -14.33 53.67 -35.31
N PHE A 23 -13.24 54.18 -35.89
CA PHE A 23 -11.89 53.68 -35.59
C PHE A 23 -11.51 53.91 -34.11
N PHE A 24 -11.82 55.08 -33.56
CA PHE A 24 -11.55 55.38 -32.14
C PHE A 24 -12.38 54.53 -31.17
N LEU A 25 -13.63 54.19 -31.51
CA LEU A 25 -14.44 53.25 -30.71
C LEU A 25 -13.91 51.82 -30.79
N LEU A 26 -13.50 51.33 -31.97
CA LEU A 26 -12.90 49.99 -32.08
C LEU A 26 -11.56 49.88 -31.34
N THR A 27 -10.70 50.91 -31.37
CA THR A 27 -9.47 50.90 -30.57
C THR A 27 -9.74 51.02 -29.07
N ALA A 28 -10.82 51.69 -28.65
CA ALA A 28 -11.21 51.73 -27.23
C ALA A 28 -11.74 50.36 -26.74
N LEU A 29 -12.50 49.64 -27.57
CA LEU A 29 -13.00 48.28 -27.26
C LEU A 29 -11.92 47.19 -27.33
N LEU A 30 -10.81 47.43 -28.02
CA LEU A 30 -9.66 46.52 -28.06
C LEU A 30 -8.65 46.70 -26.91
N ILE A 31 -8.86 47.68 -26.03
CA ILE A 31 -7.98 47.97 -24.87
C ILE A 31 -8.63 47.52 -23.55
N THR A 32 -9.87 47.01 -23.57
CA THR A 32 -10.65 46.64 -22.36
C THR A 32 -10.92 45.13 -22.23
N SER A 33 -10.03 44.26 -22.69
CA SER A 33 -10.13 42.80 -22.48
C SER A 33 -8.81 42.15 -22.04
N CYS A 34 -8.00 42.89 -21.28
CA CYS A 34 -6.87 42.35 -20.54
C CYS A 34 -7.04 42.71 -19.07
N GLU A 35 -8.14 42.25 -18.46
CA GLU A 35 -8.14 42.04 -17.02
C GLU A 35 -7.07 40.97 -16.73
N PRO A 36 -6.12 41.22 -15.82
CA PRO A 36 -5.18 40.18 -15.42
C PRO A 36 -5.98 39.00 -14.84
N LYS A 37 -5.66 37.77 -15.24
CA LYS A 37 -6.28 36.56 -14.67
C LYS A 37 -6.21 36.66 -13.14
N GLU A 38 -7.35 36.66 -12.47
CA GLU A 38 -7.42 36.70 -11.01
C GLU A 38 -6.56 35.56 -10.46
N GLN A 39 -5.61 35.89 -9.58
CA GLN A 39 -4.67 34.91 -9.05
C GLN A 39 -5.42 34.01 -8.06
N GLU A 40 -5.42 32.70 -8.33
CA GLU A 40 -6.06 31.74 -7.46
C GLU A 40 -5.07 31.16 -6.44
N ILE A 41 -5.55 30.82 -5.26
CA ILE A 41 -4.79 30.14 -4.20
C ILE A 41 -5.56 28.87 -3.82
N LEU A 42 -4.85 27.74 -3.75
CA LEU A 42 -5.38 26.49 -3.21
C LEU A 42 -5.08 26.42 -1.71
N VAL A 43 -6.09 26.14 -0.89
CA VAL A 43 -5.94 25.88 0.55
C VAL A 43 -6.28 24.42 0.78
N PHE A 44 -5.28 23.65 1.22
CA PHE A 44 -5.38 22.22 1.44
C PHE A 44 -5.27 21.90 2.92
N SER A 45 -6.23 21.12 3.45
CA SER A 45 -6.30 20.77 4.88
C SER A 45 -6.62 19.29 5.13
N LYS A 46 -6.17 18.40 4.22
CA LYS A 46 -6.28 16.95 4.41
C LYS A 46 -5.39 16.52 5.59
N THR A 47 -5.93 15.65 6.45
CA THR A 47 -5.25 15.14 7.65
C THR A 47 -5.41 13.63 7.72
N ALA A 48 -4.30 12.88 7.68
CA ALA A 48 -4.27 11.46 8.00
C ALA A 48 -3.84 11.19 9.46
N GLY A 49 -3.47 12.24 10.21
CA GLY A 49 -3.15 12.18 11.64
C GLY A 49 -4.14 12.96 12.52
N PHE A 50 -3.59 13.80 13.40
CA PHE A 50 -4.38 14.68 14.25
C PHE A 50 -5.09 15.75 13.41
N ARG A 51 -6.34 16.08 13.75
CA ARG A 51 -7.11 17.15 13.10
C ARG A 51 -7.29 18.34 14.04
N HIS A 52 -6.66 19.46 13.69
CA HIS A 52 -6.78 20.72 14.41
C HIS A 52 -8.17 21.34 14.22
N LYS A 53 -8.81 21.77 15.31
CA LYS A 53 -10.14 22.42 15.29
C LYS A 53 -10.17 23.78 14.58
N SER A 54 -9.00 24.34 14.31
CA SER A 54 -8.82 25.67 13.73
C SER A 54 -8.75 25.65 12.20
N ILE A 55 -8.80 24.47 11.56
CA ILE A 55 -8.86 24.33 10.10
C ILE A 55 -10.02 25.16 9.53
N GLU A 56 -11.22 25.01 10.08
CA GLU A 56 -12.42 25.70 9.60
C GLU A 56 -12.34 27.23 9.82
N ALA A 57 -11.69 27.67 10.90
CA ALA A 57 -11.40 29.08 11.16
C ALA A 57 -10.35 29.63 10.17
N GLY A 58 -9.31 28.85 9.88
CA GLY A 58 -8.25 29.19 8.93
C GLY A 58 -8.72 29.27 7.49
N VAL A 59 -9.52 28.32 7.02
CA VAL A 59 -10.18 28.36 5.70
C VAL A 59 -11.05 29.61 5.58
N SER A 60 -11.81 29.94 6.62
CA SER A 60 -12.67 31.14 6.65
C SER A 60 -11.86 32.43 6.60
N ALA A 61 -10.75 32.50 7.36
CA ALA A 61 -9.84 33.64 7.37
C ALA A 61 -9.09 33.82 6.04
N LEU A 62 -8.61 32.73 5.43
CA LEU A 62 -7.94 32.74 4.13
C LEU A 62 -8.87 33.18 2.99
N LYS A 63 -10.12 32.66 2.95
CA LYS A 63 -11.13 33.12 1.99
C LYS A 63 -11.44 34.61 2.12
N LYS A 64 -11.45 35.14 3.35
CA LYS A 64 -11.60 36.57 3.62
C LYS A 64 -10.36 37.38 3.17
N LEU A 65 -9.16 36.94 3.54
CA LEU A 65 -7.91 37.58 3.11
C LEU A 65 -7.78 37.64 1.59
N GLY A 66 -8.20 36.57 0.90
CA GLY A 66 -8.23 36.52 -0.56
C GLY A 66 -9.14 37.57 -1.16
N SER A 67 -10.42 37.61 -0.75
CA SER A 67 -11.37 38.60 -1.29
C SER A 67 -11.01 40.05 -0.94
N GLU A 68 -10.35 40.30 0.20
CA GLU A 68 -9.81 41.62 0.56
C GLU A 68 -8.55 42.03 -0.22
N ASN A 69 -7.87 41.09 -0.91
CA ASN A 69 -6.61 41.34 -1.64
C ASN A 69 -6.64 40.99 -3.14
N GLY A 70 -7.79 40.56 -3.68
CA GLY A 70 -7.93 40.19 -5.10
C GLY A 70 -7.43 38.79 -5.45
N TYR A 71 -7.55 37.85 -4.51
CA TYR A 71 -7.27 36.43 -4.75
C TYR A 71 -8.55 35.57 -4.62
N LYS A 72 -8.78 34.70 -5.60
CA LYS A 72 -9.79 33.64 -5.48
C LYS A 72 -9.22 32.48 -4.67
N VAL A 73 -9.93 32.05 -3.63
CA VAL A 73 -9.47 30.99 -2.72
C VAL A 73 -10.33 29.74 -2.87
N THR A 74 -9.73 28.69 -3.43
CA THR A 74 -10.31 27.34 -3.46
C THR A 74 -9.80 26.61 -2.21
N ALA A 75 -10.70 26.02 -1.43
CA ALA A 75 -10.32 25.25 -0.24
C ALA A 75 -10.85 23.83 -0.35
N THR A 76 -9.99 22.84 -0.10
CA THR A 76 -10.29 21.42 -0.29
C THR A 76 -9.53 20.53 0.70
N GLU A 77 -10.04 19.32 0.91
CA GLU A 77 -9.36 18.20 1.60
C GLU A 77 -9.13 17.02 0.64
N ASP A 78 -9.51 17.21 -0.63
CA ASP A 78 -9.38 16.25 -1.73
C ASP A 78 -7.99 16.38 -2.38
N SER A 79 -7.23 15.29 -2.41
CA SER A 79 -5.88 15.27 -2.97
C SER A 79 -5.86 15.14 -4.50
N ASP A 80 -6.99 14.83 -5.15
CA ASP A 80 -7.14 14.84 -6.63
C ASP A 80 -6.88 16.24 -7.26
N TYR A 81 -6.72 17.27 -6.44
CA TYR A 81 -6.27 18.61 -6.82
C TYR A 81 -4.74 18.72 -7.01
N PHE A 82 -3.95 17.75 -6.56
CA PHE A 82 -2.49 17.71 -6.66
C PHE A 82 -2.00 17.07 -7.97
N VAL A 83 -2.72 17.35 -9.06
CA VAL A 83 -2.32 16.98 -10.42
C VAL A 83 -2.06 18.24 -11.25
N GLU A 84 -1.17 18.16 -12.24
CA GLU A 84 -0.67 19.31 -13.00
C GLU A 84 -1.81 20.19 -13.57
N ASP A 85 -2.89 19.58 -14.04
CA ASP A 85 -4.02 20.27 -14.66
C ASP A 85 -4.92 21.05 -13.69
N SER A 86 -4.88 20.68 -12.42
CA SER A 86 -5.44 21.47 -11.33
C SER A 86 -4.43 22.53 -10.88
N LEU A 87 -3.21 22.09 -10.52
CA LEU A 87 -2.15 22.94 -9.94
C LEU A 87 -1.76 24.13 -10.82
N ARG A 88 -1.80 24.00 -12.15
CA ARG A 88 -1.54 25.08 -13.13
C ARG A 88 -2.44 26.32 -12.98
N ASN A 89 -3.52 26.23 -12.18
CA ASN A 89 -4.44 27.35 -11.94
C ASN A 89 -4.06 28.20 -10.72
N TYR A 90 -3.24 27.69 -9.80
CA TYR A 90 -2.97 28.30 -8.51
C TYR A 90 -1.59 28.96 -8.45
N ALA A 91 -1.54 30.23 -8.06
CA ALA A 91 -0.28 30.95 -7.88
C ALA A 91 0.47 30.54 -6.60
N ALA A 92 -0.26 30.02 -5.60
CA ALA A 92 0.32 29.36 -4.43
C ALA A 92 -0.61 28.25 -3.90
N VAL A 93 -0.03 27.28 -3.22
CA VAL A 93 -0.71 26.23 -2.43
C VAL A 93 -0.40 26.42 -0.95
N VAL A 94 -1.44 26.46 -0.12
CA VAL A 94 -1.37 26.62 1.34
C VAL A 94 -1.68 25.28 2.01
N PHE A 95 -0.72 24.69 2.71
CA PHE A 95 -0.94 23.54 3.59
C PHE A 95 -1.37 24.07 4.96
N LEU A 96 -2.67 23.96 5.24
CA LEU A 96 -3.30 24.51 6.44
C LEU A 96 -3.57 23.38 7.44
N ASN A 97 -2.69 23.24 8.45
CA ASN A 97 -2.82 22.21 9.48
C ASN A 97 -2.97 20.78 8.91
N THR A 98 -2.29 20.48 7.81
CA THR A 98 -2.16 19.12 7.28
C THR A 98 -1.41 18.23 8.27
N THR A 99 -1.66 16.92 8.27
CA THR A 99 -0.92 15.97 9.13
C THR A 99 -0.79 14.60 8.48
N ARG A 100 0.37 13.96 8.73
CA ARG A 100 0.83 12.66 8.22
C ARG A 100 0.99 12.61 6.70
N ASP A 101 1.07 11.40 6.18
CA ASP A 101 1.17 11.07 4.76
C ASP A 101 -0.21 11.25 4.10
N ILE A 102 -0.30 12.13 3.12
CA ILE A 102 -1.55 12.61 2.54
C ILE A 102 -1.54 12.71 1.01
N LEU A 103 -0.38 12.65 0.35
CA LEU A 103 -0.21 12.63 -1.10
C LEU A 103 0.44 11.32 -1.56
N ASN A 104 -0.12 10.66 -2.57
CA ASN A 104 0.52 9.50 -3.21
C ASN A 104 1.63 9.91 -4.20
N ASP A 105 2.45 8.98 -4.68
CA ASP A 105 3.59 9.26 -5.58
C ASP A 105 3.26 10.08 -6.83
N VAL A 106 2.05 9.95 -7.39
CA VAL A 106 1.58 10.75 -8.53
C VAL A 106 1.33 12.19 -8.12
N GLU A 107 0.64 12.38 -7.00
CA GLU A 107 0.32 13.68 -6.41
C GLU A 107 1.58 14.40 -5.93
N GLN A 108 2.52 13.65 -5.33
CA GLN A 108 3.85 14.14 -4.96
C GLN A 108 4.61 14.62 -6.19
N ALA A 109 4.73 13.79 -7.24
CA ALA A 109 5.46 14.13 -8.45
C ALA A 109 4.88 15.34 -9.20
N ASP A 110 3.56 15.43 -9.36
CA ASP A 110 2.92 16.60 -9.97
C ASP A 110 3.05 17.87 -9.08
N PHE A 111 3.21 17.72 -7.75
CA PHE A 111 3.55 18.84 -6.86
C PHE A 111 5.02 19.27 -6.93
N GLU A 112 5.98 18.34 -7.10
CA GLU A 112 7.38 18.72 -7.40
C GLU A 112 7.44 19.54 -8.68
N ARG A 113 6.74 19.08 -9.73
CA ARG A 113 6.64 19.77 -11.02
C ARG A 113 6.03 21.16 -10.89
N TYR A 114 5.01 21.33 -10.03
CA TYR A 114 4.39 22.62 -9.73
C TYR A 114 5.39 23.60 -9.10
N ILE A 115 6.15 23.18 -8.09
CA ILE A 115 7.18 24.03 -7.46
C ILE A 115 8.31 24.33 -8.47
N GLN A 116 8.77 23.34 -9.23
CA GLN A 116 9.80 23.52 -10.28
C GLN A 116 9.37 24.50 -11.38
N ALA A 117 8.06 24.54 -11.70
CA ALA A 117 7.48 25.52 -12.62
C ALA A 117 7.47 26.96 -12.06
N GLY A 118 7.75 27.16 -10.77
CA GLY A 118 7.70 28.46 -10.09
C GLY A 118 6.52 28.62 -9.12
N GLY A 119 5.85 27.53 -8.76
CA GLY A 119 4.73 27.53 -7.81
C GLY A 119 5.13 28.00 -6.40
N GLY A 120 4.20 28.68 -5.74
CA GLY A 120 4.36 29.10 -4.34
C GLY A 120 3.87 28.04 -3.36
N PHE A 121 4.61 27.84 -2.27
CA PHE A 121 4.21 27.02 -1.13
C PHE A 121 4.08 27.85 0.15
N VAL A 122 3.02 27.60 0.91
CA VAL A 122 2.81 28.16 2.25
C VAL A 122 2.45 27.06 3.23
N GLY A 123 3.34 26.74 4.18
CA GLY A 123 3.03 25.85 5.29
C GLY A 123 2.52 26.62 6.50
N VAL A 124 1.43 26.14 7.13
CA VAL A 124 0.87 26.72 8.36
C VAL A 124 0.80 25.65 9.45
N HIS A 125 1.45 25.92 10.57
CA HIS A 125 1.53 25.12 11.79
C HIS A 125 1.86 23.64 11.51
N ALA A 126 0.85 22.77 11.42
CA ALA A 126 1.08 21.33 11.27
C ALA A 126 1.61 20.87 9.91
N ALA A 127 1.83 21.78 8.94
CA ALA A 127 2.52 21.44 7.68
C ALA A 127 3.89 20.74 7.88
N THR A 128 4.57 20.92 9.00
CA THR A 128 5.81 20.19 9.35
C THR A 128 5.59 18.80 9.97
N ASP A 129 4.36 18.43 10.33
CA ASP A 129 3.88 17.09 10.71
C ASP A 129 3.29 16.35 9.49
N THR A 130 3.75 16.66 8.26
CA THR A 130 3.19 16.16 6.99
C THR A 130 4.30 15.54 6.12
N GLU A 131 3.99 14.50 5.33
CA GLU A 131 4.90 13.91 4.31
C GLU A 131 6.30 13.48 4.81
N TYR A 132 6.39 12.92 6.02
CA TYR A 132 7.66 12.53 6.67
C TYR A 132 8.62 11.70 5.80
N ASP A 133 8.07 10.80 4.99
CA ASP A 133 8.83 9.85 4.17
C ASP A 133 9.27 10.40 2.81
N TRP A 134 9.01 11.69 2.54
CA TRP A 134 9.36 12.38 1.30
C TRP A 134 10.43 13.45 1.58
N PRO A 135 11.73 13.11 1.50
CA PRO A 135 12.83 14.03 1.83
C PRO A 135 12.85 15.34 1.04
N TRP A 136 12.23 15.37 -0.16
CA TRP A 136 12.09 16.58 -0.95
C TRP A 136 11.09 17.56 -0.32
N TYR A 137 9.95 17.08 0.21
CA TYR A 137 9.01 17.92 0.95
C TYR A 137 9.61 18.43 2.26
N ASN A 138 10.31 17.58 3.01
CA ASN A 138 10.98 17.97 4.25
C ASN A 138 11.93 19.18 4.05
N LYS A 139 12.58 19.28 2.87
CA LYS A 139 13.41 20.44 2.49
C LYS A 139 12.59 21.66 2.08
N LEU A 140 11.48 21.47 1.34
CA LEU A 140 10.53 22.52 0.93
C LEU A 140 9.85 23.19 2.13
N VAL A 141 9.35 22.41 3.09
CA VAL A 141 8.74 22.96 4.31
C VAL A 141 9.80 23.54 5.24
N GLY A 142 11.00 22.95 5.26
CA GLY A 142 12.21 23.52 5.87
C GLY A 142 12.52 23.03 7.29
N ALA A 143 11.64 22.25 7.91
CA ALA A 143 11.88 21.57 9.19
C ALA A 143 10.90 20.39 9.35
N VAL A 144 11.22 19.41 10.20
CA VAL A 144 10.36 18.26 10.50
C VAL A 144 9.91 18.32 11.95
N PHE A 145 8.63 18.09 12.21
CA PHE A 145 8.07 18.05 13.56
C PHE A 145 8.69 16.92 14.41
N ASP A 146 8.98 17.24 15.68
CA ASP A 146 9.54 16.29 16.66
C ASP A 146 8.81 16.29 18.02
N GLY A 147 7.71 17.04 18.14
CA GLY A 147 6.89 17.11 19.36
C GLY A 147 6.45 18.53 19.70
N HIS A 148 5.64 18.68 20.75
CA HIS A 148 5.25 19.99 21.27
C HIS A 148 4.93 19.88 22.78
N PRO A 149 5.04 20.97 23.56
CA PRO A 149 4.42 21.08 24.88
C PRO A 149 2.95 21.52 24.74
N LYS A 150 2.29 21.77 25.86
CA LYS A 150 0.96 22.40 25.88
C LYS A 150 0.97 23.81 25.26
N ILE A 151 -0.18 24.23 24.74
CA ILE A 151 -0.49 25.63 24.42
C ILE A 151 -0.17 26.54 25.61
N GLN A 152 0.61 27.60 25.37
CA GLN A 152 1.02 28.57 26.38
C GLN A 152 1.54 29.86 25.74
N GLU A 153 1.65 30.93 26.53
CA GLU A 153 2.26 32.19 26.07
C GLU A 153 3.79 32.06 25.93
N ALA A 154 4.35 32.69 24.89
CA ALA A 154 5.78 32.82 24.66
C ALA A 154 6.12 34.20 24.05
N HIS A 155 7.41 34.55 24.08
CA HIS A 155 7.97 35.72 23.42
C HIS A 155 8.55 35.33 22.06
N LEU A 156 8.06 35.97 20.99
CA LEU A 156 8.55 35.77 19.63
C LEU A 156 9.48 36.93 19.25
N HIS A 157 10.69 36.64 18.82
CA HIS A 157 11.62 37.65 18.30
C HIS A 157 11.39 37.88 16.80
N ILE A 158 11.53 39.13 16.34
CA ILE A 158 11.44 39.50 14.93
C ILE A 158 12.85 39.60 14.37
N GLU A 159 13.28 38.61 13.60
CA GLU A 159 14.66 38.48 13.11
C GLU A 159 14.92 39.32 11.84
N ASP A 160 13.99 39.30 10.87
CA ASP A 160 14.01 40.19 9.71
C ASP A 160 12.75 41.05 9.69
N LYS A 161 12.93 42.36 9.87
CA LYS A 161 11.84 43.37 9.85
C LYS A 161 11.48 43.87 8.45
N ASN A 162 12.32 43.58 7.44
CA ASN A 162 12.14 44.08 6.08
C ASN A 162 11.16 43.20 5.29
N HIS A 163 11.10 41.89 5.60
CA HIS A 163 10.21 40.95 4.94
C HIS A 163 8.72 41.33 5.08
N SER A 164 7.93 41.11 4.03
CA SER A 164 6.51 41.47 3.96
C SER A 164 5.66 40.88 5.10
N SER A 165 6.03 39.71 5.60
CA SER A 165 5.34 39.02 6.71
C SER A 165 5.59 39.62 8.09
N THR A 166 6.61 40.48 8.27
CA THR A 166 6.97 41.02 9.60
C THR A 166 6.76 42.52 9.75
N GLN A 167 6.58 43.25 8.64
CA GLN A 167 6.41 44.71 8.64
C GLN A 167 5.32 45.21 9.63
N ALA A 168 4.19 44.50 9.74
CA ALA A 168 3.08 44.85 10.64
C ALA A 168 3.18 44.33 12.09
N LEU A 169 4.23 43.55 12.40
CA LEU A 169 4.50 43.07 13.76
C LEU A 169 5.16 44.19 14.61
N PRO A 170 5.42 43.99 15.92
CA PRO A 170 6.29 44.86 16.71
C PRO A 170 7.72 44.95 16.14
N ASP A 171 8.53 45.85 16.69
CA ASP A 171 9.91 46.09 16.22
C ASP A 171 10.93 45.07 16.76
N SER A 172 10.63 44.34 17.85
CA SER A 172 11.59 43.45 18.50
C SER A 172 10.97 42.19 19.11
N VAL A 173 9.88 42.30 19.88
CA VAL A 173 9.21 41.16 20.52
C VAL A 173 7.70 41.21 20.31
N TRP A 174 7.13 40.08 19.89
CA TRP A 174 5.69 39.83 19.89
C TRP A 174 5.34 38.76 20.92
N VAL A 175 4.60 39.14 21.96
CA VAL A 175 4.02 38.18 22.91
C VAL A 175 2.76 37.55 22.31
N LYS A 176 2.70 36.21 22.30
CA LYS A 176 1.57 35.45 21.76
C LYS A 176 1.41 34.12 22.52
N SER A 177 0.20 33.59 22.57
CA SER A 177 -0.10 32.21 22.94
C SER A 177 -0.42 31.39 21.69
N ASP A 178 0.17 30.20 21.56
CA ASP A 178 -0.14 29.16 20.57
C ASP A 178 0.45 27.82 21.09
N GLU A 179 0.44 26.77 20.27
CA GLU A 179 1.17 25.52 20.53
C GLU A 179 2.56 25.58 19.87
N TRP A 180 3.62 25.42 20.67
CA TRP A 180 5.00 25.61 20.21
C TRP A 180 5.63 24.30 19.74
N TYR A 181 5.92 24.16 18.46
CA TYR A 181 6.48 22.94 17.90
C TYR A 181 7.99 22.86 18.15
N ASN A 182 8.47 21.66 18.47
CA ASN A 182 9.88 21.34 18.45
C ASN A 182 10.22 20.72 17.09
N PHE A 183 11.39 21.04 16.56
CA PHE A 183 11.80 20.62 15.22
C PHE A 183 13.10 19.79 15.22
N LYS A 184 13.18 18.85 14.28
CA LYS A 184 14.41 18.21 13.83
C LYS A 184 14.64 18.49 12.35
N ASN A 185 15.84 18.19 11.86
CA ASN A 185 16.23 18.32 10.45
C ASN A 185 15.91 19.72 9.87
N ILE A 186 16.12 20.77 10.67
CA ILE A 186 15.96 22.17 10.24
C ILE A 186 16.92 22.41 9.06
N ASN A 187 16.37 22.83 7.93
CA ASN A 187 17.12 23.09 6.71
C ASN A 187 18.04 24.32 6.93
N PRO A 188 19.37 24.21 6.71
CA PRO A 188 20.29 25.33 6.95
C PRO A 188 20.11 26.50 5.98
N ASP A 189 19.40 26.31 4.85
CA ASP A 189 19.18 27.34 3.82
C ASP A 189 17.92 28.20 4.07
N ILE A 190 17.23 28.03 5.20
CA ILE A 190 16.05 28.85 5.55
C ILE A 190 16.43 30.27 5.99
N ASN A 191 15.64 31.26 5.58
CA ASN A 191 15.75 32.64 6.05
C ASN A 191 14.73 32.87 7.17
N VAL A 192 15.18 32.85 8.42
CA VAL A 192 14.32 33.00 9.60
C VAL A 192 13.77 34.43 9.69
N VAL A 193 12.46 34.56 9.88
CA VAL A 193 11.79 35.85 10.10
C VAL A 193 11.22 35.98 11.51
N LEU A 194 10.91 34.86 12.18
CA LEU A 194 10.54 34.79 13.59
C LEU A 194 11.23 33.62 14.29
N SER A 195 11.72 33.85 15.50
CA SER A 195 12.17 32.83 16.45
C SER A 195 11.36 32.90 17.75
N VAL A 196 11.43 31.86 18.60
CA VAL A 196 10.78 31.84 19.92
C VAL A 196 11.80 31.73 21.06
N ASP A 197 11.63 32.53 22.10
CA ASP A 197 12.47 32.43 23.31
C ASP A 197 12.02 31.25 24.18
N GLU A 198 12.75 30.13 24.15
CA GLU A 198 12.49 28.97 25.01
C GLU A 198 12.52 29.27 26.52
N LYS A 199 13.12 30.40 26.94
CA LYS A 199 13.14 30.83 28.36
C LYS A 199 11.82 31.48 28.78
N SER A 200 10.97 31.86 27.82
CA SER A 200 9.65 32.45 28.05
C SER A 200 8.55 31.42 28.31
N TYR A 201 8.74 30.15 27.90
CA TYR A 201 7.77 29.06 28.06
C TYR A 201 8.40 27.78 28.64
N LYS A 202 7.69 26.64 28.59
CA LYS A 202 8.22 25.34 29.03
C LYS A 202 8.00 24.24 27.99
N GLY A 203 9.07 23.52 27.68
CA GLY A 203 9.07 22.30 26.87
C GLY A 203 9.66 22.43 25.46
N GLY A 204 10.31 23.55 25.16
CA GLY A 204 11.20 23.67 24.00
C GLY A 204 12.39 22.71 24.08
N THR A 205 12.90 22.27 22.92
CA THR A 205 14.08 21.40 22.79
C THR A 205 15.08 21.84 21.71
N ASN A 206 14.85 22.99 21.06
CA ASN A 206 15.71 23.53 20.01
C ASN A 206 16.76 24.52 20.56
N GLY A 207 16.59 25.01 21.79
CA GLY A 207 17.58 25.82 22.50
C GLY A 207 17.49 27.32 22.18
N ASP A 208 18.65 27.97 22.06
CA ASP A 208 18.72 29.41 21.76
C ASP A 208 18.39 29.74 20.29
N ASP A 209 18.49 28.75 19.38
CA ASP A 209 18.24 28.87 17.94
C ASP A 209 16.95 28.15 17.54
N HIS A 210 15.79 28.66 17.99
CA HIS A 210 14.47 28.08 17.72
C HIS A 210 13.68 28.92 16.67
N PRO A 211 13.80 28.63 15.36
CA PRO A 211 13.03 29.31 14.33
C PRO A 211 11.57 28.81 14.29
N ILE A 212 10.61 29.72 14.11
CA ILE A 212 9.17 29.41 14.06
C ILE A 212 8.46 29.97 12.82
N SER A 213 9.14 30.80 12.03
CA SER A 213 8.68 31.21 10.70
C SER A 213 9.86 31.61 9.84
N TRP A 214 9.84 31.19 8.57
CA TRP A 214 10.94 31.38 7.63
C TRP A 214 10.46 31.41 6.18
N TYR A 215 11.38 31.79 5.28
CA TYR A 215 11.19 31.70 3.83
C TYR A 215 12.47 31.23 3.13
N HIS A 216 12.32 30.66 1.92
CA HIS A 216 13.43 30.40 1.01
C HIS A 216 12.92 30.17 -0.43
N GLU A 217 13.84 30.15 -1.40
CA GLU A 217 13.57 29.58 -2.72
C GLU A 217 13.99 28.10 -2.71
N TYR A 218 13.15 27.20 -3.22
CA TYR A 218 13.44 25.76 -3.27
C TYR A 218 12.95 25.13 -4.58
N ASP A 219 13.83 24.33 -5.17
CA ASP A 219 13.69 23.61 -6.44
C ASP A 219 13.11 24.41 -7.64
N GLY A 220 13.12 25.74 -7.58
CA GLY A 220 12.62 26.64 -8.62
C GLY A 220 11.38 27.47 -8.25
N GLY A 221 10.75 27.18 -7.11
CA GLY A 221 9.62 27.90 -6.52
C GLY A 221 9.98 28.61 -5.21
N ARG A 222 8.96 29.12 -4.50
CA ARG A 222 9.13 29.94 -3.27
C ARG A 222 8.33 29.35 -2.12
N ALA A 223 8.99 29.11 -1.00
CA ALA A 223 8.38 28.54 0.20
C ALA A 223 8.34 29.57 1.35
N PHE A 224 7.21 29.63 2.04
CA PHE A 224 7.05 30.32 3.31
C PHE A 224 6.45 29.37 4.35
N TYR A 225 6.93 29.41 5.58
CA TYR A 225 6.34 28.66 6.69
C TYR A 225 6.07 29.58 7.89
N THR A 226 4.99 29.29 8.61
CA THR A 226 4.72 29.85 9.94
C THR A 226 4.13 28.76 10.84
N GLU A 227 4.76 28.54 11.99
CA GLU A 227 4.30 27.62 13.01
C GLU A 227 3.00 28.09 13.69
N LEU A 228 2.72 29.38 13.62
CA LEU A 228 1.51 29.97 14.19
C LEU A 228 0.28 29.50 13.41
N GLY A 229 -0.75 29.00 14.11
CA GLY A 229 -1.96 28.49 13.44
C GLY A 229 -2.74 27.40 14.17
N HIS A 230 -2.32 26.99 15.37
CA HIS A 230 -3.02 25.95 16.13
C HIS A 230 -4.42 26.38 16.57
N THR A 231 -4.58 27.60 17.08
CA THR A 231 -5.83 28.06 17.73
C THR A 231 -6.77 28.88 16.83
N ASP A 232 -8.08 28.77 17.04
CA ASP A 232 -9.11 29.62 16.40
C ASP A 232 -8.84 31.12 16.61
N GLU A 233 -8.29 31.48 17.77
CA GLU A 233 -7.93 32.83 18.17
C GLU A 233 -6.81 33.41 17.28
N THR A 234 -5.88 32.57 16.81
CA THR A 234 -4.82 32.98 15.87
C THR A 234 -5.41 33.56 14.59
N TYR A 235 -6.43 32.92 14.01
CA TYR A 235 -7.12 33.38 12.79
C TYR A 235 -8.03 34.60 13.00
N LYS A 236 -8.24 35.04 14.25
CA LYS A 236 -8.93 36.30 14.58
C LYS A 236 -7.95 37.46 14.82
N ASN A 237 -6.63 37.19 14.88
CA ASN A 237 -5.61 38.18 15.23
C ASN A 237 -5.11 38.97 13.99
N PRO A 238 -5.31 40.30 13.90
CA PRO A 238 -4.91 41.09 12.73
C PRO A 238 -3.41 41.06 12.41
N LYS A 239 -2.55 40.90 13.43
CA LYS A 239 -1.08 40.78 13.23
C LYS A 239 -0.74 39.47 12.54
N PHE A 240 -1.33 38.36 12.99
CA PHE A 240 -1.15 37.06 12.34
C PHE A 240 -1.70 37.06 10.90
N LEU A 241 -2.90 37.61 10.69
CA LEU A 241 -3.49 37.68 9.34
C LEU A 241 -2.63 38.50 8.37
N THR A 242 -2.00 39.58 8.85
CA THR A 242 -1.06 40.37 8.02
C THR A 242 0.26 39.63 7.78
N HIS A 243 0.75 38.88 8.77
CA HIS A 243 1.94 38.03 8.64
C HIS A 243 1.74 36.92 7.61
N LEU A 244 0.64 36.17 7.72
CA LEU A 244 0.25 35.13 6.77
C LEU A 244 0.06 35.69 5.35
N LEU A 245 -0.60 36.84 5.20
CA LEU A 245 -0.75 37.52 3.92
C LEU A 245 0.60 37.95 3.31
N GLY A 246 1.55 38.40 4.14
CA GLY A 246 2.90 38.74 3.69
C GLY A 246 3.66 37.51 3.17
N GLY A 247 3.53 36.37 3.86
CA GLY A 247 4.09 35.08 3.44
C GLY A 247 3.47 34.56 2.14
N ILE A 248 2.14 34.63 2.01
CA ILE A 248 1.43 34.30 0.76
C ILE A 248 1.91 35.17 -0.41
N LYS A 249 2.10 36.48 -0.19
CA LYS A 249 2.64 37.40 -1.22
C LYS A 249 4.08 37.07 -1.61
N TYR A 250 4.91 36.62 -0.68
CA TYR A 250 6.25 36.11 -0.98
C TYR A 250 6.18 34.84 -1.83
N ALA A 251 5.39 33.85 -1.42
CA ALA A 251 5.25 32.57 -2.12
C ALA A 251 4.74 32.74 -3.57
N ILE A 252 3.72 33.58 -3.77
CA ILE A 252 3.22 33.93 -5.12
C ILE A 252 4.30 34.60 -5.97
N GLY A 253 5.00 35.60 -5.42
CA GLY A 253 5.97 36.42 -6.16
C GLY A 253 5.37 37.04 -7.43
N ASP A 254 5.85 36.64 -8.60
CA ASP A 254 5.34 37.08 -9.91
C ASP A 254 4.18 36.24 -10.46
N GLY A 255 3.82 35.13 -9.80
CA GLY A 255 2.63 34.31 -10.05
C GLY A 255 2.56 33.67 -11.43
N LYS A 256 3.72 33.33 -12.02
CA LYS A 256 3.83 32.69 -13.34
C LYS A 256 4.40 31.29 -13.19
N LEU A 257 3.68 30.32 -13.76
CA LEU A 257 4.12 28.93 -13.84
C LEU A 257 4.68 28.66 -15.24
N ASP A 258 5.87 28.08 -15.30
CA ASP A 258 6.52 27.60 -16.52
C ASP A 258 6.92 26.13 -16.36
N TYR A 259 5.99 25.24 -16.69
CA TYR A 259 6.18 23.80 -16.62
C TYR A 259 7.24 23.26 -17.61
N SER A 260 7.80 24.08 -18.50
CA SER A 260 9.00 23.67 -19.28
C SER A 260 10.26 23.55 -18.42
N ARG A 261 10.24 24.11 -17.19
CA ARG A 261 11.29 23.97 -16.17
C ARG A 261 11.15 22.71 -15.32
N ALA A 262 10.01 22.03 -15.37
CA ALA A 262 9.73 20.87 -14.53
C ALA A 262 10.53 19.64 -15.00
N LYS A 263 11.43 19.17 -14.13
CA LYS A 263 12.36 18.05 -14.36
C LYS A 263 11.87 16.72 -13.81
N THR A 264 11.02 16.74 -12.77
CA THR A 264 10.40 15.53 -12.23
C THR A 264 9.46 14.94 -13.29
N GLN A 265 9.64 13.65 -13.61
CA GLN A 265 8.76 12.92 -14.52
C GLN A 265 7.39 12.70 -13.86
N ARG A 266 6.32 12.72 -14.65
CA ARG A 266 4.98 12.39 -14.14
C ARG A 266 4.87 10.88 -13.92
N VAL A 267 4.54 10.46 -12.70
CA VAL A 267 4.28 9.05 -12.38
C VAL A 267 2.92 8.66 -13.00
N PRO A 268 2.83 7.58 -13.78
CA PRO A 268 1.55 7.09 -14.29
C PRO A 268 0.67 6.56 -13.15
N PRO A 269 -0.60 6.99 -13.04
CA PRO A 269 -1.48 6.52 -11.97
C PRO A 269 -1.82 5.03 -12.10
N GLU A 270 -2.05 4.38 -10.96
CA GLU A 270 -2.31 2.93 -10.85
C GLU A 270 -3.48 2.45 -11.72
N ASP A 271 -4.52 3.28 -11.86
CA ASP A 271 -5.71 3.04 -12.70
C ASP A 271 -5.41 2.95 -14.21
N ARG A 272 -4.17 3.20 -14.63
CA ARG A 272 -3.66 2.95 -15.99
C ARG A 272 -3.20 1.51 -16.21
N PHE A 273 -3.15 0.69 -15.17
CA PHE A 273 -2.66 -0.68 -15.25
C PHE A 273 -3.77 -1.68 -14.95
N GLU A 274 -3.97 -2.65 -15.85
CA GLU A 274 -4.95 -3.72 -15.68
C GLU A 274 -4.21 -5.03 -15.34
N LYS A 275 -4.41 -5.53 -14.12
CA LYS A 275 -3.95 -6.86 -13.68
C LYS A 275 -4.99 -7.93 -14.05
N LYS A 276 -4.70 -8.75 -15.06
CA LYS A 276 -5.50 -9.93 -15.45
C LYS A 276 -4.86 -11.20 -14.88
N ILE A 277 -5.59 -11.92 -14.04
CA ILE A 277 -5.21 -13.29 -13.60
C ILE A 277 -5.37 -14.24 -14.79
N LEU A 278 -4.32 -15.02 -15.08
CA LEU A 278 -4.23 -15.96 -16.20
C LEU A 278 -4.37 -17.42 -15.75
N ASP A 279 -3.77 -17.77 -14.62
CA ASP A 279 -3.96 -19.04 -13.91
C ASP A 279 -3.95 -18.78 -12.40
N PHE A 280 -4.57 -19.66 -11.61
CA PHE A 280 -4.63 -19.57 -10.15
C PHE A 280 -4.65 -20.96 -9.52
N ASN A 281 -4.65 -21.03 -8.18
CA ASN A 281 -4.53 -22.31 -7.47
C ASN A 281 -3.21 -23.03 -7.79
N LEU A 282 -2.13 -22.27 -8.00
CA LEU A 282 -0.80 -22.81 -8.32
C LEU A 282 -0.17 -23.51 -7.12
N ASN A 283 0.69 -24.50 -7.38
CA ASN A 283 1.31 -25.33 -6.36
C ASN A 283 2.78 -24.95 -6.15
N GLU A 284 3.00 -23.86 -5.41
CA GLU A 284 4.33 -23.33 -5.11
C GLU A 284 5.09 -22.94 -6.39
N PRO A 285 4.55 -21.99 -7.19
CA PRO A 285 5.20 -21.55 -8.42
C PRO A 285 6.52 -20.82 -8.10
N MET A 286 7.53 -20.93 -8.96
CA MET A 286 8.91 -20.50 -8.65
C MET A 286 9.52 -19.50 -9.63
N GLU A 287 9.60 -19.81 -10.93
CA GLU A 287 10.22 -18.95 -11.96
C GLU A 287 9.44 -19.08 -13.27
N LEU A 288 9.43 -18.03 -14.09
CA LEU A 288 8.79 -17.98 -15.40
C LEU A 288 9.72 -17.41 -16.48
N ASP A 289 9.44 -17.75 -17.74
CA ASP A 289 10.11 -17.19 -18.91
C ASP A 289 9.13 -17.19 -20.10
N GLU A 290 9.36 -16.36 -21.12
CA GLU A 290 8.58 -16.40 -22.35
C GLU A 290 9.08 -17.54 -23.24
N LEU A 291 8.16 -18.39 -23.69
CA LEU A 291 8.39 -19.27 -24.83
C LEU A 291 8.10 -18.46 -26.10
N PRO A 292 9.12 -18.05 -26.90
CA PRO A 292 9.00 -16.91 -27.82
C PRO A 292 7.79 -16.94 -28.76
N GLY A 293 6.81 -16.07 -28.48
CA GLY A 293 5.55 -15.97 -29.25
C GLY A 293 4.57 -17.14 -29.10
N GLU A 294 4.87 -18.16 -28.29
CA GLU A 294 3.98 -19.29 -27.98
C GLU A 294 3.20 -19.10 -26.67
N GLY A 295 3.83 -18.53 -25.63
CA GLY A 295 3.23 -18.43 -24.30
C GLY A 295 4.20 -18.11 -23.18
N ILE A 296 3.73 -18.14 -21.94
CA ILE A 296 4.56 -18.05 -20.73
C ILE A 296 4.78 -19.45 -20.17
N LEU A 297 6.04 -19.87 -20.16
CA LEU A 297 6.49 -21.09 -19.54
C LEU A 297 6.84 -20.80 -18.07
N PHE A 298 6.41 -21.65 -17.14
CA PHE A 298 6.70 -21.47 -15.72
C PHE A 298 6.81 -22.80 -14.98
N VAL A 299 7.48 -22.78 -13.83
CA VAL A 299 7.74 -23.98 -13.01
C VAL A 299 7.14 -23.90 -11.61
N GLU A 300 6.70 -25.05 -11.10
CA GLU A 300 6.25 -25.25 -9.73
C GLU A 300 7.28 -26.08 -8.95
N ARG A 301 7.55 -25.72 -7.69
CA ARG A 301 8.61 -26.31 -6.85
C ARG A 301 8.55 -27.83 -6.75
N ARG A 302 7.34 -28.39 -6.87
CA ARG A 302 7.09 -29.84 -6.85
C ARG A 302 7.39 -30.55 -8.18
N GLY A 303 8.01 -29.87 -9.14
CA GLY A 303 8.51 -30.45 -10.39
C GLY A 303 7.61 -30.28 -11.61
N ALA A 304 6.48 -29.59 -11.52
CA ALA A 304 5.64 -29.36 -12.69
C ALA A 304 6.22 -28.26 -13.58
N VAL A 305 6.24 -28.51 -14.89
CA VAL A 305 6.59 -27.54 -15.93
C VAL A 305 5.30 -27.23 -16.68
N LYS A 306 4.87 -25.97 -16.68
CA LYS A 306 3.57 -25.51 -17.18
C LYS A 306 3.73 -24.41 -18.23
N LEU A 307 2.79 -24.33 -19.17
CA LEU A 307 2.73 -23.31 -20.21
C LEU A 307 1.35 -22.67 -20.22
N TYR A 308 1.28 -21.35 -20.03
CA TYR A 308 0.13 -20.54 -20.40
C TYR A 308 0.26 -20.17 -21.89
N ASP A 309 -0.64 -20.69 -22.69
CA ASP A 309 -0.58 -20.65 -24.16
C ASP A 309 -1.32 -19.41 -24.71
N PHE A 310 -0.65 -18.60 -25.54
CA PHE A 310 -1.20 -17.34 -26.05
C PHE A 310 -2.28 -17.51 -27.14
N GLU A 311 -2.37 -18.66 -27.80
CA GLU A 311 -3.39 -18.92 -28.83
C GLU A 311 -4.71 -19.37 -28.19
N THR A 312 -4.62 -20.19 -27.15
CA THR A 312 -5.79 -20.79 -26.47
C THR A 312 -6.23 -20.04 -25.21
N GLU A 313 -5.39 -19.13 -24.69
CA GLU A 313 -5.52 -18.48 -23.38
C GLU A 313 -5.70 -19.47 -22.21
N GLN A 314 -5.05 -20.64 -22.27
CA GLN A 314 -5.15 -21.70 -21.26
C GLN A 314 -3.79 -22.16 -20.76
N THR A 315 -3.72 -22.52 -19.48
CA THR A 315 -2.55 -23.19 -18.91
C THR A 315 -2.64 -24.71 -19.05
N SER A 316 -1.53 -25.34 -19.45
CA SER A 316 -1.38 -26.79 -19.45
C SER A 316 -0.07 -27.23 -18.80
N THR A 317 -0.06 -28.40 -18.14
CA THR A 317 1.17 -29.01 -17.61
C THR A 317 1.84 -29.81 -18.72
N LEU A 318 3.05 -29.38 -19.12
CA LEU A 318 3.82 -30.00 -20.20
C LEU A 318 4.61 -31.22 -19.72
N ALA A 319 5.08 -31.19 -18.47
CA ALA A 319 5.80 -32.30 -17.83
C ALA A 319 5.72 -32.23 -16.30
N GLN A 320 6.06 -33.36 -15.67
CA GLN A 320 6.26 -33.51 -14.24
C GLN A 320 7.63 -34.15 -14.02
N LEU A 321 8.58 -33.38 -13.50
CA LEU A 321 9.91 -33.82 -13.14
C LEU A 321 9.88 -34.51 -11.76
N GLU A 322 10.70 -35.54 -11.58
CA GLU A 322 10.94 -36.12 -10.25
C GLU A 322 12.04 -35.31 -9.56
N VAL A 323 11.73 -34.73 -8.39
CA VAL A 323 12.63 -33.86 -7.64
C VAL A 323 12.63 -34.21 -6.16
N PHE A 324 13.73 -33.90 -5.47
CA PHE A 324 13.75 -33.85 -4.01
C PHE A 324 13.23 -32.47 -3.58
N TYR A 325 12.20 -32.40 -2.72
CA TYR A 325 11.50 -31.14 -2.40
C TYR A 325 11.31 -30.85 -0.89
N ILE A 326 12.20 -31.38 -0.03
CA ILE A 326 12.14 -31.12 1.41
C ILE A 326 12.79 -29.76 1.72
N ASN A 327 12.18 -28.98 2.63
CA ASN A 327 12.53 -27.58 2.90
C ASN A 327 12.39 -26.73 1.63
N GLU A 328 13.45 -26.02 1.23
CA GLU A 328 13.49 -25.14 0.05
C GLU A 328 13.84 -25.86 -1.26
N ASP A 329 14.33 -27.10 -1.20
CA ASP A 329 14.71 -27.86 -2.40
C ASP A 329 13.51 -28.08 -3.34
N GLY A 330 13.75 -28.35 -4.63
CA GLY A 330 12.68 -28.64 -5.60
C GLY A 330 13.10 -28.36 -7.04
N LEU A 331 12.13 -28.07 -7.91
CA LEU A 331 12.37 -27.43 -9.20
C LEU A 331 12.32 -25.90 -8.99
N LEU A 332 13.47 -25.24 -9.03
CA LEU A 332 13.64 -23.88 -8.49
C LEU A 332 13.75 -22.80 -9.57
N GLY A 333 14.19 -23.18 -10.77
CA GLY A 333 14.43 -22.24 -11.84
C GLY A 333 14.32 -22.79 -13.25
N LEU A 334 14.14 -21.86 -14.19
CA LEU A 334 13.80 -22.04 -15.58
C LEU A 334 14.45 -20.93 -16.41
N ALA A 335 15.10 -21.29 -17.52
CA ALA A 335 15.44 -20.33 -18.57
C ALA A 335 15.23 -20.94 -19.96
N VAL A 336 14.65 -20.19 -20.88
CA VAL A 336 14.49 -20.53 -22.29
C VAL A 336 15.76 -20.10 -23.04
N ASP A 337 16.26 -20.96 -23.92
CA ASP A 337 17.47 -20.64 -24.68
C ASP A 337 17.19 -19.46 -25.66
N PRO A 338 18.06 -18.43 -25.76
CA PRO A 338 17.85 -17.31 -26.70
C PRO A 338 17.74 -17.75 -28.17
N ASP A 339 18.23 -18.94 -28.51
CA ASP A 339 18.09 -19.58 -29.81
C ASP A 339 16.99 -20.67 -29.84
N TYR A 340 16.03 -20.66 -28.91
CA TYR A 340 14.92 -21.63 -28.79
C TYR A 340 14.22 -21.94 -30.11
N LEU A 341 13.89 -20.92 -30.92
CA LEU A 341 13.25 -21.08 -32.23
C LEU A 341 14.08 -21.93 -33.24
N LYS A 342 15.37 -22.14 -32.96
CA LYS A 342 16.28 -23.00 -33.73
C LYS A 342 16.54 -24.33 -33.01
N ASN A 343 16.87 -24.29 -31.72
CA ASN A 343 17.41 -25.42 -30.98
C ASN A 343 16.37 -26.17 -30.11
N ASN A 344 15.24 -25.54 -29.81
CA ASN A 344 14.16 -26.05 -28.97
C ASN A 344 14.62 -26.36 -27.53
N TRP A 345 15.57 -25.59 -26.97
CA TRP A 345 16.16 -25.85 -25.66
C TRP A 345 15.60 -24.97 -24.54
N ILE A 346 15.45 -25.59 -23.36
CA ILE A 346 15.26 -24.91 -22.09
C ILE A 346 16.23 -25.48 -21.05
N TYR A 347 16.48 -24.74 -19.98
CA TYR A 347 17.32 -25.12 -18.86
C TYR A 347 16.50 -25.11 -17.58
N LEU A 348 16.69 -26.12 -16.75
CA LEU A 348 16.01 -26.26 -15.46
C LEU A 348 17.03 -26.36 -14.34
N PHE A 349 16.83 -25.58 -13.26
CA PHE A 349 17.51 -25.74 -11.99
C PHE A 349 16.64 -26.61 -11.10
N TYR A 350 17.13 -27.79 -10.70
CA TYR A 350 16.38 -28.68 -9.80
C TYR A 350 17.24 -29.48 -8.81
N SER A 351 16.65 -29.82 -7.67
CA SER A 351 17.25 -30.68 -6.64
C SER A 351 17.01 -32.15 -6.98
N ALA A 352 18.07 -32.87 -7.34
CA ALA A 352 17.95 -34.21 -7.92
C ALA A 352 17.52 -35.26 -6.89
N PRO A 353 16.60 -36.21 -7.22
CA PRO A 353 16.12 -37.25 -6.32
C PRO A 353 17.12 -38.40 -6.12
N THR A 354 18.43 -38.10 -6.12
CA THR A 354 19.52 -39.08 -6.03
C THR A 354 20.03 -39.32 -4.61
N GLU A 355 20.67 -40.47 -4.39
CA GLU A 355 21.38 -40.80 -3.14
C GLU A 355 22.45 -39.76 -2.78
N LYS A 356 23.24 -39.34 -3.78
CA LYS A 356 24.11 -38.17 -3.67
C LYS A 356 23.22 -36.92 -3.67
N ALA A 357 23.27 -36.18 -2.57
CA ALA A 357 22.60 -34.88 -2.46
C ALA A 357 23.28 -33.85 -3.38
N ALA A 358 22.52 -33.36 -4.36
CA ALA A 358 22.97 -32.34 -5.30
C ALA A 358 21.80 -31.58 -5.92
N GLN A 359 22.08 -30.34 -6.32
CA GLN A 359 21.30 -29.57 -7.28
C GLN A 359 21.91 -29.71 -8.67
N ARG A 360 21.09 -29.59 -9.70
CA ARG A 360 21.50 -29.70 -11.11
C ARG A 360 20.97 -28.55 -11.90
N ILE A 361 21.80 -28.07 -12.83
CA ILE A 361 21.39 -27.23 -13.94
C ILE A 361 21.50 -28.11 -15.17
N SER A 362 20.35 -28.43 -15.77
CA SER A 362 20.26 -29.35 -16.90
C SER A 362 19.50 -28.73 -18.07
N ARG A 363 20.00 -28.97 -19.28
CA ARG A 363 19.33 -28.63 -20.54
C ARG A 363 18.39 -29.75 -20.96
N PHE A 364 17.22 -29.39 -21.47
CA PHE A 364 16.23 -30.29 -22.06
C PHE A 364 15.75 -29.75 -23.41
N THR A 365 15.19 -30.63 -24.23
CA THR A 365 14.48 -30.28 -25.46
C THR A 365 12.99 -30.15 -25.17
N LEU A 366 12.45 -28.94 -25.36
CA LEU A 366 11.03 -28.61 -25.34
C LEU A 366 10.59 -28.34 -26.78
N LYS A 367 9.81 -29.23 -27.39
CA LYS A 367 9.38 -29.08 -28.77
C LYS A 367 7.91 -29.46 -28.94
N ASP A 368 7.19 -28.77 -29.83
CA ASP A 368 5.77 -29.01 -30.12
C ASP A 368 4.93 -29.00 -28.82
N LYS A 369 5.24 -28.02 -27.94
CA LYS A 369 4.69 -27.85 -26.58
C LYS A 369 4.81 -29.11 -25.70
N LYS A 370 5.90 -29.87 -25.84
CA LYS A 370 6.20 -31.07 -25.04
C LYS A 370 7.67 -31.17 -24.65
N LEU A 371 7.94 -31.37 -23.37
CA LEU A 371 9.29 -31.58 -22.84
C LEU A 371 9.70 -33.06 -22.96
N ASP A 372 10.85 -33.35 -23.60
CA ASP A 372 11.43 -34.70 -23.61
C ASP A 372 12.41 -34.87 -22.44
N LEU A 373 11.94 -35.51 -21.36
CA LEU A 373 12.77 -35.79 -20.18
C LEU A 373 13.98 -36.70 -20.48
N ASN A 374 13.98 -37.47 -21.58
CA ASN A 374 15.12 -38.31 -21.96
C ASN A 374 16.24 -37.53 -22.67
N SER A 375 15.98 -36.27 -23.03
CA SER A 375 16.95 -35.41 -23.72
C SER A 375 17.97 -34.74 -22.78
N GLU A 376 17.88 -34.99 -21.47
CA GLU A 376 18.66 -34.32 -20.42
C GLU A 376 20.17 -34.25 -20.74
N LYS A 377 20.73 -33.04 -20.63
CA LYS A 377 22.15 -32.79 -20.49
C LYS A 377 22.43 -32.04 -19.19
N ILE A 378 23.06 -32.72 -18.23
CA ILE A 378 23.51 -32.09 -16.99
C ILE A 378 24.69 -31.16 -17.33
N ILE A 379 24.47 -29.85 -17.24
CA ILE A 379 25.48 -28.81 -17.50
C ILE A 379 26.36 -28.64 -16.25
N LEU A 380 25.73 -28.57 -15.07
CA LEU A 380 26.39 -28.47 -13.77
C LEU A 380 25.68 -29.34 -12.72
N GLU A 381 26.46 -29.94 -11.82
CA GLU A 381 25.95 -30.62 -10.62
C GLU A 381 26.65 -30.03 -9.38
N ILE A 382 25.87 -29.41 -8.50
CA ILE A 382 26.33 -28.71 -7.29
C ILE A 382 26.03 -29.59 -6.07
N PRO A 383 27.04 -30.13 -5.35
CA PRO A 383 26.81 -30.95 -4.16
C PRO A 383 26.15 -30.13 -3.05
N THR A 384 25.13 -30.68 -2.39
CA THR A 384 24.48 -30.06 -1.23
C THR A 384 24.55 -30.96 -0.01
N ASP A 385 24.52 -30.35 1.18
CA ASP A 385 24.59 -31.06 2.45
C ASP A 385 23.19 -31.47 2.99
N ARG A 386 22.09 -31.02 2.36
CA ARG A 386 20.66 -31.25 2.72
C ARG A 386 20.26 -30.95 4.18
N GLN A 387 21.10 -30.30 4.97
CA GLN A 387 20.81 -29.92 6.37
C GLN A 387 20.11 -28.56 6.53
N CYS A 388 19.49 -28.03 5.47
CA CYS A 388 19.01 -26.65 5.33
C CYS A 388 20.18 -25.62 5.38
N CYS A 389 20.12 -24.44 4.78
CA CYS A 389 19.03 -23.81 4.01
C CYS A 389 19.62 -23.17 2.74
N HIS A 390 18.95 -22.17 2.15
CA HIS A 390 19.43 -21.31 1.07
C HIS A 390 19.77 -22.08 -0.20
N SER A 391 18.74 -22.50 -0.91
CA SER A 391 18.87 -23.29 -2.13
C SER A 391 19.25 -22.47 -3.36
N GLY A 392 19.10 -21.13 -3.33
CA GLY A 392 19.13 -20.31 -4.55
C GLY A 392 18.03 -20.74 -5.53
N GLY A 393 18.28 -20.61 -6.83
CA GLY A 393 17.41 -21.19 -7.84
C GLY A 393 17.41 -20.48 -9.19
N GLY A 394 17.63 -19.16 -9.22
CA GLY A 394 17.43 -18.37 -10.43
C GLY A 394 18.32 -18.75 -11.61
N LEU A 395 17.71 -18.76 -12.80
CA LEU A 395 18.37 -18.95 -14.09
C LEU A 395 17.96 -17.84 -15.06
N GLU A 396 18.92 -17.20 -15.72
CA GLU A 396 18.61 -16.17 -16.72
C GLU A 396 19.69 -16.08 -17.79
N PHE A 397 19.28 -15.80 -19.02
CA PHE A 397 20.22 -15.53 -20.11
C PHE A 397 20.53 -14.05 -20.27
N GLY A 398 21.74 -13.67 -19.85
CA GLY A 398 22.28 -12.34 -20.11
C GLY A 398 22.88 -12.20 -21.53
N PRO A 399 23.42 -11.01 -21.86
CA PRO A 399 24.00 -10.69 -23.15
C PRO A 399 25.03 -11.70 -23.66
N ASN A 400 25.06 -11.89 -24.98
CA ASN A 400 25.85 -12.92 -25.69
C ASN A 400 25.39 -14.38 -25.41
N GLY A 401 24.22 -14.55 -24.79
CA GLY A 401 23.65 -15.85 -24.42
C GLY A 401 24.49 -16.55 -23.36
N ASN A 402 24.98 -15.80 -22.37
CA ASN A 402 25.61 -16.35 -21.17
C ASN A 402 24.51 -16.68 -20.16
N LEU A 403 24.53 -17.89 -19.60
CA LEU A 403 23.61 -18.30 -18.55
C LEU A 403 24.17 -17.87 -17.19
N TYR A 404 23.37 -17.10 -16.45
CA TYR A 404 23.60 -16.74 -15.06
C TYR A 404 22.86 -17.71 -14.15
N ILE A 405 23.45 -18.05 -13.00
CA ILE A 405 22.95 -19.12 -12.10
C ILE A 405 23.09 -18.67 -10.64
N GLY A 406 21.97 -18.46 -9.95
CA GLY A 406 21.93 -18.05 -8.54
C GLY A 406 22.00 -19.25 -7.59
N LEU A 407 23.06 -19.32 -6.79
CA LEU A 407 23.30 -20.42 -5.84
C LEU A 407 23.41 -19.87 -4.42
N GLY A 408 22.49 -20.28 -3.54
CA GLY A 408 22.58 -20.00 -2.10
C GLY A 408 23.76 -20.69 -1.43
N ASP A 409 24.12 -20.25 -0.23
CA ASP A 409 25.35 -20.64 0.46
C ASP A 409 25.33 -22.06 1.02
N ASN A 410 24.16 -22.70 1.04
CA ASN A 410 23.93 -24.02 1.64
C ASN A 410 24.47 -24.12 3.08
N THR A 411 24.23 -23.08 3.88
CA THR A 411 24.55 -23.03 5.30
C THR A 411 23.27 -23.09 6.14
N ASN A 412 23.33 -23.83 7.25
CA ASN A 412 22.27 -23.81 8.25
C ASN A 412 22.40 -22.52 9.10
N PRO A 413 21.41 -21.60 9.08
CA PRO A 413 21.51 -20.31 9.75
C PRO A 413 21.26 -20.40 11.27
N PHE A 414 20.76 -21.54 11.76
CA PHE A 414 20.40 -21.69 13.17
C PHE A 414 21.64 -21.82 14.07
N ALA A 415 21.47 -21.66 15.38
CA ALA A 415 22.56 -21.67 16.37
C ALA A 415 23.62 -20.55 16.25
N SER A 416 23.49 -19.59 15.31
CA SER A 416 24.30 -18.36 15.26
C SER A 416 23.77 -17.22 16.14
N SER A 417 22.58 -17.38 16.72
CA SER A 417 21.76 -16.31 17.32
C SER A 417 21.30 -15.22 16.33
N GLY A 418 21.17 -15.56 15.04
CA GLY A 418 20.73 -14.64 13.98
C GLY A 418 21.86 -13.80 13.36
N PHE A 419 23.10 -13.98 13.79
CA PHE A 419 24.28 -13.35 13.20
C PHE A 419 24.95 -14.29 12.17
N ALA A 420 26.10 -13.90 11.62
CA ALA A 420 26.91 -14.73 10.74
C ALA A 420 27.15 -16.15 11.31
N PRO A 421 26.78 -17.23 10.59
CA PRO A 421 27.08 -18.60 10.96
C PRO A 421 28.50 -18.96 10.49
N ILE A 422 29.48 -18.80 11.38
CA ILE A 422 30.91 -19.09 11.13
C ILE A 422 31.45 -20.13 12.14
N ASP A 423 30.71 -21.23 12.32
CA ASP A 423 30.97 -22.22 13.38
C ASP A 423 32.02 -23.27 12.98
N GLU A 424 33.29 -22.95 13.20
CA GLU A 424 34.45 -23.74 12.77
C GLU A 424 34.72 -25.05 13.56
N ARG A 425 33.91 -25.35 14.58
CA ARG A 425 34.13 -26.51 15.46
C ARG A 425 34.04 -27.84 14.70
N GLU A 426 34.76 -28.85 15.20
CA GLU A 426 34.69 -30.20 14.64
C GLU A 426 33.24 -30.72 14.59
N GLY A 427 32.83 -31.26 13.44
CA GLY A 427 31.46 -31.71 13.20
C GLY A 427 30.43 -30.60 12.94
N ARG A 428 30.81 -29.32 12.91
CA ARG A 428 29.90 -28.17 12.74
C ARG A 428 29.93 -27.51 11.35
N ARG A 429 30.59 -28.12 10.37
CA ARG A 429 30.70 -27.63 8.97
C ARG A 429 29.39 -27.13 8.35
N ALA A 430 28.22 -27.72 8.65
CA ALA A 430 26.94 -27.24 8.09
C ALA A 430 26.55 -25.81 8.56
N TRP A 431 27.15 -25.32 9.65
CA TRP A 431 26.93 -24.00 10.27
C TRP A 431 28.10 -23.02 10.04
N ASP A 432 28.93 -23.30 9.04
CA ASP A 432 30.05 -22.45 8.64
C ASP A 432 29.82 -21.96 7.19
N ALA A 433 29.43 -20.70 7.02
CA ALA A 433 29.25 -20.09 5.70
C ALA A 433 30.58 -19.84 4.98
N GLN A 434 31.71 -19.82 5.70
CA GLN A 434 33.03 -19.62 5.12
C GLN A 434 33.48 -20.79 4.21
N LYS A 435 32.87 -21.98 4.40
CA LYS A 435 33.09 -23.15 3.53
C LYS A 435 32.63 -22.91 2.08
N SER A 436 31.68 -22.00 1.87
CA SER A 436 30.91 -21.83 0.64
C SER A 436 30.91 -20.37 0.17
N ALA A 437 30.13 -19.49 0.79
CA ALA A 437 29.90 -18.12 0.31
C ALA A 437 31.19 -17.33 0.01
N SER A 438 32.16 -17.41 0.92
CA SER A 438 33.47 -16.77 0.79
C SER A 438 34.61 -17.74 0.38
N ASN A 439 34.31 -18.99 0.04
CA ASN A 439 35.29 -19.94 -0.49
C ASN A 439 35.38 -19.79 -2.01
N THR A 440 36.53 -19.35 -2.51
CA THR A 440 36.77 -19.12 -3.94
C THR A 440 36.75 -20.41 -4.78
N ASN A 441 36.81 -21.59 -4.15
CA ASN A 441 36.81 -22.91 -4.79
C ASN A 441 35.51 -23.71 -4.55
N ASP A 442 34.45 -23.06 -4.06
CA ASP A 442 33.09 -23.59 -3.97
C ASP A 442 32.15 -22.75 -4.86
N LEU A 443 31.10 -23.36 -5.39
CA LEU A 443 30.14 -22.71 -6.29
C LEU A 443 28.91 -22.16 -5.55
N ARG A 444 28.75 -22.48 -4.26
CA ARG A 444 27.60 -22.09 -3.43
C ARG A 444 27.80 -20.71 -2.80
N GLY A 445 26.73 -19.93 -2.64
CA GLY A 445 26.75 -18.54 -2.19
C GLY A 445 27.39 -17.62 -3.23
N LYS A 446 26.91 -17.72 -4.47
CA LYS A 446 27.45 -17.10 -5.70
C LYS A 446 26.31 -16.77 -6.67
N ILE A 447 26.59 -15.86 -7.61
CA ILE A 447 25.95 -15.91 -8.94
C ILE A 447 27.03 -16.31 -9.95
N LEU A 448 26.85 -17.45 -10.60
CA LEU A 448 27.76 -17.93 -11.63
C LEU A 448 27.42 -17.32 -12.98
N ARG A 449 28.37 -17.34 -13.92
CA ARG A 449 28.17 -16.98 -15.32
C ARG A 449 28.95 -17.92 -16.23
N ILE A 450 28.23 -18.69 -17.04
CA ILE A 450 28.78 -19.67 -17.98
C ILE A 450 28.22 -19.46 -19.39
N LYS A 451 28.83 -20.06 -20.41
CA LYS A 451 28.26 -20.14 -21.75
C LYS A 451 27.93 -21.61 -22.06
N PRO A 452 26.65 -22.03 -22.06
CA PRO A 452 26.28 -23.37 -22.47
C PRO A 452 26.68 -23.68 -23.93
N GLU A 453 27.06 -24.92 -24.20
CA GLU A 453 27.47 -25.40 -25.53
C GLU A 453 26.53 -26.50 -26.06
N ASP A 454 26.47 -26.67 -27.39
CA ASP A 454 25.55 -27.58 -28.08
C ASP A 454 25.62 -29.05 -27.60
N ASP A 455 26.81 -29.52 -27.20
CA ASP A 455 27.04 -30.89 -26.75
C ASP A 455 26.58 -31.16 -25.31
N GLY A 456 26.19 -30.11 -24.57
CA GLY A 456 25.81 -30.17 -23.16
C GLY A 456 26.97 -29.88 -22.21
N THR A 457 28.11 -29.40 -22.71
CA THR A 457 29.17 -28.80 -21.88
C THR A 457 28.94 -27.29 -21.73
N TYR A 458 29.92 -26.58 -21.17
CA TYR A 458 29.93 -25.12 -21.10
C TYR A 458 31.35 -24.57 -21.25
N SER A 459 31.47 -23.36 -21.76
CA SER A 459 32.70 -22.55 -21.72
C SER A 459 32.61 -21.44 -20.66
N ILE A 460 33.76 -20.82 -20.37
CA ILE A 460 33.90 -19.76 -19.36
C ILE A 460 33.98 -18.41 -20.08
N PRO A 461 33.04 -17.48 -19.87
CA PRO A 461 33.11 -16.12 -20.41
C PRO A 461 34.26 -15.31 -19.81
N GLU A 462 34.81 -14.38 -20.61
CA GLU A 462 35.80 -13.42 -20.12
C GLU A 462 35.17 -12.41 -19.12
N GLY A 463 35.94 -11.96 -18.13
CA GLY A 463 35.49 -11.01 -17.12
C GLY A 463 34.77 -11.64 -15.91
N ASN A 464 34.78 -12.97 -15.76
CA ASN A 464 34.44 -13.62 -14.48
C ASN A 464 35.50 -13.29 -13.42
N LEU A 465 35.14 -13.38 -12.13
CA LEU A 465 35.96 -12.92 -10.99
C LEU A 465 37.33 -13.59 -10.93
N PHE A 466 37.42 -14.86 -11.35
CA PHE A 466 38.66 -15.63 -11.37
C PHE A 466 38.98 -16.13 -12.78
N PRO A 467 40.12 -15.72 -13.38
CA PRO A 467 40.54 -16.22 -14.69
C PRO A 467 40.70 -17.74 -14.73
N LYS A 468 40.29 -18.36 -15.85
CA LYS A 468 40.38 -19.82 -16.06
C LYS A 468 41.81 -20.34 -15.82
N GLY A 469 41.94 -21.35 -14.96
CA GLY A 469 43.23 -21.95 -14.59
C GLY A 469 43.91 -21.33 -13.36
N THR A 470 43.31 -20.31 -12.76
CA THR A 470 43.78 -19.76 -11.48
C THR A 470 43.71 -20.83 -10.37
N PRO A 471 44.82 -21.11 -9.65
CA PRO A 471 44.81 -22.15 -8.63
C PRO A 471 43.89 -21.83 -7.45
N LYS A 472 43.18 -22.85 -6.95
CA LYS A 472 42.22 -22.75 -5.84
C LYS A 472 41.05 -21.78 -6.07
N THR A 473 40.63 -21.61 -7.32
CA THR A 473 39.45 -20.80 -7.66
C THR A 473 38.57 -21.51 -8.68
N ARG A 474 37.27 -21.22 -8.62
CA ARG A 474 36.29 -21.62 -9.62
C ARG A 474 36.06 -20.50 -10.64
N PRO A 475 36.40 -20.69 -11.94
CA PRO A 475 36.28 -19.64 -12.94
C PRO A 475 34.85 -19.37 -13.42
N GLU A 476 33.87 -20.17 -12.96
CA GLU A 476 32.44 -19.96 -13.20
C GLU A 476 31.88 -18.77 -12.39
N ILE A 477 32.58 -18.34 -11.33
CA ILE A 477 32.12 -17.29 -10.40
C ILE A 477 32.15 -15.91 -11.07
N TYR A 478 30.99 -15.23 -11.12
CA TYR A 478 30.89 -13.83 -11.50
C TYR A 478 30.70 -12.95 -10.25
N VAL A 479 29.70 -13.28 -9.42
CA VAL A 479 29.49 -12.69 -8.10
C VAL A 479 29.81 -13.71 -7.01
N MET A 480 30.54 -13.27 -5.98
CA MET A 480 30.85 -14.05 -4.79
C MET A 480 30.29 -13.39 -3.52
N GLY A 481 30.08 -14.16 -2.45
CA GLY A 481 29.81 -13.60 -1.13
C GLY A 481 28.36 -13.24 -0.91
N ASN A 482 27.48 -14.14 -1.35
CA ASN A 482 26.03 -14.00 -1.21
C ASN A 482 25.52 -15.10 -0.27
N ARG A 483 24.42 -14.86 0.45
CA ARG A 483 23.77 -15.85 1.34
C ARG A 483 22.74 -16.68 0.58
N ASN A 484 21.79 -16.03 -0.08
CA ASN A 484 20.72 -16.63 -0.89
C ASN A 484 20.29 -15.67 -2.02
N PRO A 485 21.08 -15.53 -3.11
CA PRO A 485 20.70 -14.74 -4.27
C PRO A 485 19.66 -15.54 -5.08
N PHE A 486 18.39 -15.36 -4.72
CA PHE A 486 17.31 -16.25 -5.12
C PHE A 486 16.72 -15.89 -6.49
N ARG A 487 16.39 -14.61 -6.71
CA ARG A 487 15.99 -14.04 -8.00
C ARG A 487 16.84 -12.81 -8.34
N PHE A 488 17.08 -12.63 -9.62
CA PHE A 488 17.92 -11.59 -10.19
C PHE A 488 17.44 -11.23 -11.60
N SER A 489 17.99 -10.15 -12.15
CA SER A 489 17.78 -9.70 -13.52
C SER A 489 19.08 -9.21 -14.15
N ILE A 490 19.25 -9.37 -15.46
CA ILE A 490 20.30 -8.71 -16.23
C ILE A 490 19.68 -7.63 -17.12
N ASP A 491 20.16 -6.39 -16.97
CA ASP A 491 19.85 -5.28 -17.87
C ASP A 491 20.33 -5.59 -19.30
N THR A 492 19.42 -5.54 -20.27
CA THR A 492 19.66 -5.89 -21.68
C THR A 492 20.57 -4.88 -22.41
N LYS A 493 20.71 -3.66 -21.90
CA LYS A 493 21.50 -2.56 -22.48
C LYS A 493 22.88 -2.44 -21.84
N THR A 494 22.95 -2.43 -20.52
CA THR A 494 24.23 -2.27 -19.79
C THR A 494 24.93 -3.61 -19.54
N GLY A 495 24.17 -4.72 -19.47
CA GLY A 495 24.67 -6.02 -19.02
C GLY A 495 24.92 -6.07 -17.51
N TYR A 496 24.44 -5.09 -16.75
CA TYR A 496 24.54 -5.07 -15.29
C TYR A 496 23.55 -6.04 -14.66
N LEU A 497 23.98 -6.69 -13.59
CA LEU A 497 23.21 -7.71 -12.87
C LEU A 497 22.65 -7.10 -11.58
N TYR A 498 21.37 -7.27 -11.34
CA TYR A 498 20.66 -6.83 -10.13
C TYR A 498 20.08 -8.04 -9.40
N TRP A 499 20.20 -8.14 -8.08
CA TRP A 499 19.59 -9.23 -7.32
C TRP A 499 19.11 -8.78 -5.95
N GLY A 500 18.23 -9.58 -5.36
CA GLY A 500 17.97 -9.52 -3.92
C GLY A 500 18.71 -10.65 -3.20
N ASP A 501 19.36 -10.33 -2.07
CA ASP A 501 19.95 -11.33 -1.17
C ASP A 501 19.22 -11.34 0.18
N VAL A 502 18.84 -12.54 0.61
CA VAL A 502 18.19 -12.77 1.91
C VAL A 502 19.29 -12.93 2.95
N GLY A 503 19.57 -11.88 3.73
CA GLY A 503 20.54 -11.90 4.82
C GLY A 503 20.04 -12.56 6.13
N PRO A 504 20.71 -12.34 7.27
CA PRO A 504 20.47 -13.09 8.51
C PRO A 504 19.45 -12.43 9.47
N ASP A 505 18.99 -13.16 10.49
CA ASP A 505 17.79 -12.82 11.29
C ASP A 505 18.00 -12.11 12.65
N ALA A 506 19.17 -11.51 12.92
CA ALA A 506 19.44 -10.87 14.22
C ALA A 506 18.59 -9.60 14.44
N GLY A 507 17.49 -9.68 15.18
CA GLY A 507 16.57 -8.54 15.41
C GLY A 507 17.17 -7.26 16.02
N LYS A 508 18.44 -7.25 16.44
CA LYS A 508 19.22 -6.05 16.78
C LYS A 508 20.73 -6.30 16.65
N ALA A 509 21.52 -5.24 16.52
CA ALA A 509 22.98 -5.31 16.59
C ALA A 509 23.48 -5.68 18.00
N ASP A 510 24.68 -6.28 18.08
CA ASP A 510 25.42 -6.55 19.30
C ASP A 510 26.90 -6.17 19.08
N PRO A 511 27.49 -5.26 19.88
CA PRO A 511 28.89 -4.85 19.73
C PRO A 511 29.93 -5.98 19.78
N ASN A 512 29.56 -7.15 20.29
CA ASN A 512 30.41 -8.33 20.37
C ASN A 512 30.12 -9.37 19.26
N ARG A 513 29.07 -9.20 18.45
CA ARG A 513 28.75 -10.14 17.34
C ARG A 513 28.79 -9.47 15.98
N GLY A 514 28.28 -8.25 15.88
CA GLY A 514 28.16 -7.51 14.63
C GLY A 514 26.85 -6.74 14.51
N PRO A 515 26.53 -6.26 13.30
CA PRO A 515 25.30 -5.52 13.02
C PRO A 515 24.06 -6.43 13.08
N SER A 516 22.86 -5.82 13.03
CA SER A 516 21.58 -6.56 13.02
C SER A 516 21.43 -7.42 11.76
N GLY A 517 20.40 -8.24 11.73
CA GLY A 517 19.85 -8.80 10.50
C GLY A 517 19.38 -7.72 9.53
N MET A 518 19.39 -8.07 8.25
CA MET A 518 19.11 -7.21 7.10
C MET A 518 19.06 -8.06 5.83
N GLY A 519 18.38 -7.60 4.77
CA GLY A 519 18.45 -8.14 3.41
C GLY A 519 19.03 -7.08 2.49
N GLU A 520 19.35 -7.42 1.25
CA GLU A 520 20.12 -6.55 0.36
C GLU A 520 19.49 -6.53 -1.02
N PHE A 521 19.39 -5.34 -1.63
CA PHE A 521 19.28 -5.20 -3.08
C PHE A 521 20.65 -4.77 -3.60
N ASP A 522 21.21 -5.57 -4.50
CA ASP A 522 22.59 -5.45 -4.96
C ASP A 522 22.67 -5.20 -6.47
N GLN A 523 23.81 -4.65 -6.91
CA GLN A 523 24.10 -4.36 -8.32
C GLN A 523 25.56 -4.71 -8.64
N ALA A 524 25.79 -5.56 -9.64
CA ALA A 524 27.11 -5.88 -10.16
C ALA A 524 27.32 -5.30 -11.57
N ARG A 525 27.95 -4.11 -11.61
CA ARG A 525 28.48 -3.49 -12.86
C ARG A 525 29.66 -4.28 -13.47
N HIS A 526 30.27 -5.13 -12.65
CA HIS A 526 31.38 -6.03 -12.96
C HIS A 526 31.45 -7.16 -11.91
N ALA A 527 32.21 -8.22 -12.19
CA ALA A 527 32.45 -9.32 -11.26
C ALA A 527 33.09 -8.83 -9.93
N GLY A 528 32.67 -9.40 -8.79
CA GLY A 528 33.06 -8.91 -7.47
C GLY A 528 32.70 -9.83 -6.30
N PHE A 529 32.91 -9.34 -5.08
CA PHE A 529 32.64 -10.05 -3.82
C PHE A 529 31.80 -9.15 -2.89
N TRP A 530 30.59 -9.58 -2.50
CA TRP A 530 29.68 -8.83 -1.61
C TRP A 530 29.83 -9.20 -0.13
N GLY A 531 30.90 -9.94 0.21
CA GLY A 531 31.44 -9.96 1.56
C GLY A 531 30.81 -10.96 2.55
N TRP A 532 29.63 -11.54 2.28
CA TRP A 532 29.06 -12.57 3.16
C TRP A 532 30.04 -13.75 3.33
N PRO A 533 30.31 -14.24 4.57
CA PRO A 533 29.63 -13.93 5.83
C PRO A 533 30.33 -12.91 6.74
N TYR A 534 31.29 -12.14 6.24
CA TYR A 534 32.13 -11.24 7.04
C TYR A 534 31.55 -9.83 7.20
N THR A 535 30.87 -9.34 6.16
CA THR A 535 30.22 -8.04 6.09
C THR A 535 28.78 -8.20 5.58
N ARG A 536 28.04 -7.09 5.59
CA ARG A 536 26.76 -6.90 4.90
C ARG A 536 26.58 -5.41 4.54
N GLY A 537 25.56 -5.06 3.77
CA GLY A 537 25.09 -3.70 3.53
C GLY A 537 26.17 -2.78 2.98
N TYR A 538 26.38 -1.63 3.62
CA TYR A 538 27.48 -0.73 3.29
C TYR A 538 28.80 -1.20 3.92
N ASN A 539 29.11 -2.48 3.75
CA ASN A 539 30.26 -3.20 4.31
C ASN A 539 30.35 -3.17 5.85
N GLU A 540 29.23 -3.19 6.59
CA GLU A 540 29.28 -3.28 8.06
C GLU A 540 29.85 -4.64 8.51
N PRO A 541 30.97 -4.69 9.26
CA PRO A 541 31.62 -5.95 9.57
C PRO A 541 31.08 -6.61 10.83
N TYR A 542 30.96 -7.94 10.76
CA TYR A 542 30.79 -8.82 11.92
C TYR A 542 32.10 -8.93 12.73
N ASN A 543 31.99 -9.45 13.95
CA ASN A 543 33.15 -9.90 14.73
C ASN A 543 33.55 -11.31 14.31
N ASP A 544 34.85 -11.57 14.26
CA ASP A 544 35.40 -12.91 14.28
C ASP A 544 35.04 -13.57 15.62
N TYR A 545 34.07 -14.49 15.62
CA TYR A 545 33.42 -14.97 16.84
C TYR A 545 33.68 -16.47 17.06
N ASP A 546 34.41 -16.77 18.12
CA ASP A 546 34.74 -18.15 18.50
C ASP A 546 33.52 -18.82 19.15
N PHE A 547 32.90 -19.76 18.42
CA PHE A 547 31.76 -20.55 18.88
C PHE A 547 32.08 -21.59 19.96
N ALA A 548 33.35 -21.94 20.18
CA ALA A 548 33.79 -22.84 21.25
C ALA A 548 33.96 -22.11 22.58
N THR A 549 34.67 -20.98 22.59
CA THR A 549 34.87 -20.17 23.81
C THR A 549 33.72 -19.20 24.08
N LYS A 550 32.90 -18.88 23.07
CA LYS A 550 31.87 -17.84 23.08
C LYS A 550 32.44 -16.45 23.35
N THR A 551 33.58 -16.16 22.73
CA THR A 551 34.27 -14.88 22.82
C THR A 551 34.48 -14.26 21.46
N SER A 552 34.67 -12.94 21.46
CA SER A 552 34.70 -12.14 20.24
C SER A 552 36.10 -11.62 20.00
N GLY A 553 36.64 -11.96 18.84
CA GLY A 553 37.83 -11.37 18.25
C GLY A 553 37.56 -9.99 17.65
N PRO A 554 38.52 -9.48 16.86
CA PRO A 554 38.37 -8.21 16.15
C PRO A 554 37.21 -8.27 15.15
N LYS A 555 36.76 -7.10 14.71
CA LYS A 555 35.90 -7.00 13.53
C LYS A 555 36.70 -7.33 12.27
N PHE A 556 36.04 -7.93 11.28
CA PHE A 556 36.64 -8.14 9.97
C PHE A 556 36.95 -6.79 9.29
N ASP A 557 38.02 -6.76 8.49
CA ASP A 557 38.40 -5.62 7.64
C ASP A 557 37.87 -5.86 6.22
N PRO A 558 36.86 -5.10 5.73
CA PRO A 558 36.28 -5.28 4.40
C PRO A 558 37.31 -5.22 3.25
N GLU A 559 38.42 -4.50 3.43
CA GLU A 559 39.48 -4.36 2.43
C GLU A 559 40.51 -5.50 2.46
N ASN A 560 40.57 -6.27 3.55
CA ASN A 560 41.58 -7.32 3.77
C ASN A 560 40.99 -8.60 4.38
N LEU A 561 39.83 -9.03 3.87
CA LEU A 561 39.15 -10.22 4.34
C LEU A 561 40.00 -11.50 4.21
N ILE A 562 40.05 -12.26 5.31
CA ILE A 562 40.76 -13.53 5.43
C ILE A 562 39.74 -14.64 5.71
N ASN A 563 39.77 -15.69 4.89
CA ASN A 563 39.05 -16.93 5.12
C ASN A 563 40.06 -18.00 5.55
N ASP A 564 40.27 -18.15 6.86
CA ASP A 564 41.17 -19.14 7.44
C ASP A 564 40.46 -20.38 8.02
N SER A 565 39.13 -20.44 7.91
CA SER A 565 38.29 -21.60 8.27
C SER A 565 38.90 -22.94 7.89
N PRO A 566 38.79 -23.96 8.77
CA PRO A 566 39.24 -25.33 8.47
C PRO A 566 38.48 -25.97 7.30
N ASN A 567 37.33 -25.41 6.88
CA ASN A 567 36.53 -25.88 5.76
C ASN A 567 36.85 -25.17 4.43
N ASN A 568 37.73 -24.16 4.42
CA ASN A 568 38.10 -23.43 3.20
C ASN A 568 39.09 -24.22 2.33
N THR A 569 38.71 -24.44 1.07
CA THR A 569 39.54 -25.11 0.04
C THR A 569 40.08 -24.15 -1.02
N GLY A 570 39.75 -22.86 -0.91
CA GLY A 570 40.09 -21.79 -1.83
C GLY A 570 41.31 -20.95 -1.43
N LEU A 571 41.29 -19.68 -1.83
CA LEU A 571 42.22 -18.66 -1.39
C LEU A 571 41.94 -18.28 0.07
N LYS A 572 43.00 -17.94 0.82
CA LYS A 572 42.88 -17.41 2.19
C LYS A 572 42.67 -15.91 2.21
N LYS A 573 43.44 -15.14 1.43
CA LYS A 573 43.16 -13.71 1.22
C LYS A 573 42.12 -13.57 0.12
N LEU A 574 41.03 -12.87 0.42
CA LEU A 574 39.93 -12.64 -0.50
C LEU A 574 40.08 -11.28 -1.22
N PRO A 575 39.28 -11.02 -2.27
CA PRO A 575 39.06 -9.66 -2.78
C PRO A 575 38.46 -8.74 -1.68
N PRO A 576 38.53 -7.40 -1.84
CA PRO A 576 37.79 -6.48 -0.99
C PRO A 576 36.28 -6.64 -1.20
N ALA A 577 35.49 -6.42 -0.15
CA ALA A 577 34.03 -6.49 -0.21
C ALA A 577 33.44 -5.25 -0.92
N GLN A 578 32.44 -5.47 -1.78
CA GLN A 578 31.64 -4.43 -2.41
C GLN A 578 30.41 -4.14 -1.53
N PRO A 579 30.00 -2.88 -1.37
CA PRO A 579 28.76 -2.54 -0.68
C PRO A 579 27.53 -2.93 -1.52
N SER A 580 26.41 -3.15 -0.84
CA SER A 580 25.09 -3.25 -1.46
C SER A 580 24.63 -1.94 -2.07
N MET A 581 23.72 -2.03 -3.04
CA MET A 581 23.11 -0.84 -3.66
C MET A 581 22.06 -0.23 -2.74
N ILE A 582 21.17 -1.05 -2.15
CA ILE A 582 20.15 -0.61 -1.20
C ILE A 582 20.00 -1.64 -0.06
N PRO A 583 20.40 -1.30 1.18
CA PRO A 583 20.20 -2.14 2.37
C PRO A 583 18.73 -2.21 2.80
N MET A 584 18.15 -3.42 2.89
CA MET A 584 16.77 -3.66 3.31
C MET A 584 16.66 -4.05 4.80
N THR A 585 16.13 -3.16 5.63
CA THR A 585 16.08 -3.33 7.09
C THR A 585 14.77 -3.98 7.59
N TYR A 586 14.85 -4.76 8.69
CA TYR A 586 13.67 -5.25 9.42
C TYR A 586 12.88 -4.13 10.11
N TYR A 587 13.57 -3.05 10.48
CA TYR A 587 13.01 -1.81 11.02
C TYR A 587 12.87 -0.77 9.89
N ARG A 588 12.11 0.30 10.13
CA ARG A 588 11.95 1.41 9.17
C ARG A 588 13.29 2.16 9.02
N SER A 589 13.80 2.24 7.80
CA SER A 589 15.03 2.98 7.50
C SER A 589 14.77 4.49 7.51
N GLU A 590 15.76 5.28 7.95
CA GLU A 590 15.74 6.74 7.79
C GLU A 590 16.15 7.17 6.37
N GLU A 591 16.94 6.35 5.68
CA GLU A 591 17.44 6.58 4.32
C GLU A 591 16.46 6.07 3.25
N PHE A 592 15.79 4.94 3.52
CA PHE A 592 14.81 4.28 2.65
C PHE A 592 13.47 4.07 3.36
N PRO A 593 12.78 5.14 3.81
CA PRO A 593 11.57 5.03 4.63
C PRO A 593 10.42 4.28 3.94
N TRP A 594 10.36 4.37 2.60
CA TRP A 594 9.40 3.69 1.72
C TRP A 594 9.39 2.16 1.87
N MET A 595 10.48 1.53 2.33
CA MET A 595 10.53 0.08 2.53
C MET A 595 9.61 -0.42 3.66
N GLY A 596 9.23 0.45 4.60
CA GLY A 596 8.50 0.05 5.80
C GLY A 596 9.32 -0.84 6.75
N ALA A 597 8.66 -1.75 7.47
CA ALA A 597 9.27 -2.64 8.46
C ALA A 597 8.57 -4.01 8.49
N GLY A 598 9.25 -5.06 8.95
CA GLY A 598 8.77 -6.44 8.97
C GLY A 598 9.83 -7.44 8.51
N GLY A 599 9.43 -8.65 8.14
CA GLY A 599 10.28 -9.65 7.47
C GLY A 599 10.95 -9.14 6.19
N ILE A 600 11.91 -9.92 5.70
CA ILE A 600 12.73 -9.60 4.52
C ILE A 600 12.85 -10.84 3.61
N ASN A 601 12.68 -10.65 2.32
CA ASN A 601 12.99 -11.59 1.26
C ASN A 601 13.01 -10.80 -0.08
N PRO A 602 14.05 -9.96 -0.29
CA PRO A 602 14.16 -9.06 -1.44
C PRO A 602 14.44 -9.82 -2.73
N MET A 603 13.93 -9.30 -3.85
CA MET A 603 14.18 -9.78 -5.21
C MET A 603 14.22 -8.59 -6.18
N ALA A 604 15.03 -8.67 -7.24
CA ALA A 604 15.29 -7.54 -8.14
C ALA A 604 15.13 -7.91 -9.61
N GLY A 605 14.30 -7.14 -10.31
CA GLY A 605 14.11 -7.21 -11.75
C GLY A 605 12.67 -7.08 -12.21
N PRO A 606 12.46 -6.89 -13.52
CA PRO A 606 13.46 -6.58 -14.55
C PRO A 606 13.82 -5.09 -14.59
N VAL A 607 14.76 -4.69 -15.46
CA VAL A 607 14.91 -3.30 -15.92
C VAL A 607 14.08 -3.12 -17.19
N TYR A 608 13.27 -2.06 -17.28
CA TYR A 608 12.40 -1.86 -18.43
C TYR A 608 13.04 -1.00 -19.54
N HIS A 609 13.02 -1.53 -20.76
CA HIS A 609 13.34 -0.80 -21.99
C HIS A 609 12.27 -1.04 -23.06
N ALA A 610 11.59 0.01 -23.50
CA ALA A 610 10.58 -0.08 -24.55
C ALA A 610 11.16 -0.62 -25.88
N SER A 611 12.47 -0.45 -26.09
CA SER A 611 13.18 -0.96 -27.27
C SER A 611 13.34 -2.49 -27.31
N ASP A 612 13.12 -3.21 -26.21
CA ASP A 612 13.11 -4.68 -26.19
C ASP A 612 11.78 -5.27 -26.68
N TYR A 613 10.72 -4.45 -26.73
CA TYR A 613 9.37 -4.86 -27.11
C TYR A 613 8.88 -4.12 -28.38
N PRO A 614 9.60 -4.20 -29.52
CA PRO A 614 9.35 -3.35 -30.70
C PRO A 614 8.01 -3.59 -31.40
N ASN A 615 7.30 -4.68 -31.05
CA ASN A 615 5.98 -5.02 -31.58
C ASN A 615 4.85 -4.85 -30.54
N ALA A 616 5.16 -4.35 -29.34
CA ALA A 616 4.18 -4.09 -28.31
C ALA A 616 3.13 -3.08 -28.79
N LYS A 617 1.85 -3.37 -28.57
CA LYS A 617 0.75 -2.45 -28.92
C LYS A 617 0.61 -1.32 -27.91
N ASN A 618 0.66 -1.69 -26.64
CA ASN A 618 0.55 -0.80 -25.48
C ASN A 618 1.75 -1.04 -24.55
N PRO A 619 2.98 -0.68 -24.96
CA PRO A 619 4.13 -0.73 -24.07
C PRO A 619 3.90 0.16 -22.85
N PHE A 620 4.62 -0.12 -21.76
CA PHE A 620 4.64 0.79 -20.61
C PHE A 620 5.20 2.16 -21.06
N PRO A 621 4.70 3.28 -20.49
CA PRO A 621 5.04 4.62 -20.93
C PRO A 621 6.51 4.98 -20.63
N GLU A 622 7.01 6.05 -21.29
CA GLU A 622 8.39 6.57 -21.19
C GLU A 622 8.91 6.71 -19.76
N TYR A 623 8.02 6.94 -18.78
CA TYR A 623 8.33 6.94 -17.35
C TYR A 623 9.14 5.72 -16.86
N PHE A 624 8.93 4.53 -17.43
CA PHE A 624 9.61 3.30 -16.99
C PHE A 624 10.95 3.07 -17.69
N GLU A 625 11.33 3.85 -18.70
CA GLU A 625 12.55 3.61 -19.49
C GLU A 625 13.81 3.74 -18.61
N ASN A 626 14.62 2.68 -18.59
CA ASN A 626 15.79 2.49 -17.71
C ASN A 626 15.46 2.40 -16.20
N LYS A 627 14.21 2.16 -15.81
CA LYS A 627 13.85 1.95 -14.39
C LYS A 627 13.89 0.47 -14.03
N LEU A 628 14.45 0.18 -12.85
CA LEU A 628 14.55 -1.16 -12.27
C LEU A 628 13.31 -1.44 -11.42
N PHE A 629 12.68 -2.59 -11.59
CA PHE A 629 11.66 -3.06 -10.66
C PHE A 629 12.33 -3.80 -9.49
N LEU A 630 11.94 -3.48 -8.26
CA LEU A 630 12.28 -4.23 -7.06
C LEU A 630 10.99 -4.76 -6.44
N TYR A 631 11.03 -5.97 -5.89
CA TYR A 631 9.87 -6.61 -5.29
C TYR A 631 10.26 -7.42 -4.07
N GLU A 632 9.29 -7.63 -3.18
CA GLU A 632 9.55 -8.19 -1.87
C GLU A 632 8.45 -9.15 -1.44
N TRP A 633 8.85 -10.36 -1.10
CA TRP A 633 7.95 -11.47 -0.86
C TRP A 633 7.15 -11.32 0.45
N MET A 634 7.80 -10.89 1.54
CA MET A 634 7.20 -10.86 2.89
C MET A 634 6.16 -9.74 3.09
N ARG A 635 6.33 -8.60 2.39
CA ARG A 635 5.54 -7.38 2.55
C ARG A 635 4.57 -7.14 1.39
N ASP A 636 4.53 -8.01 0.37
CA ASP A 636 3.59 -7.99 -0.77
C ASP A 636 3.65 -6.70 -1.62
N TRP A 637 4.85 -6.19 -1.95
CA TRP A 637 4.99 -4.95 -2.75
C TRP A 637 5.91 -5.09 -3.96
N ILE A 638 5.73 -4.13 -4.89
CA ILE A 638 6.59 -3.86 -6.03
C ILE A 638 6.89 -2.35 -6.04
N TYR A 639 8.14 -1.96 -6.26
CA TYR A 639 8.59 -0.58 -6.39
C TYR A 639 9.38 -0.40 -7.69
N VAL A 640 9.28 0.79 -8.27
CA VAL A 640 9.97 1.23 -9.48
C VAL A 640 11.10 2.16 -9.06
N ILE A 641 12.33 1.77 -9.36
CA ILE A 641 13.54 2.47 -8.95
C ILE A 641 14.06 3.32 -10.10
N THR A 642 14.22 4.60 -9.81
CA THR A 642 14.91 5.56 -10.66
C THR A 642 16.40 5.49 -10.36
N LEU A 643 17.21 5.20 -11.38
CA LEU A 643 18.67 5.27 -11.35
C LEU A 643 19.15 6.51 -12.12
N ASP A 644 20.32 7.04 -11.78
CA ASP A 644 20.94 8.15 -12.51
C ASP A 644 21.79 7.68 -13.72
N GLU A 645 22.48 8.61 -14.38
CA GLU A 645 23.37 8.31 -15.51
C GLU A 645 24.57 7.41 -15.14
N ASN A 646 24.94 7.35 -13.86
CA ASN A 646 25.99 6.48 -13.32
C ASN A 646 25.44 5.11 -12.89
N GLN A 647 24.11 4.92 -12.91
CA GLN A 647 23.36 3.78 -12.38
C GLN A 647 23.33 3.71 -10.85
N ASP A 648 23.41 4.85 -10.18
CA ASP A 648 23.24 5.01 -8.73
C ASP A 648 21.76 5.30 -8.38
N TYR A 649 21.30 4.91 -7.17
CA TYR A 649 19.91 5.09 -6.73
C TYR A 649 19.53 6.57 -6.56
N VAL A 650 18.34 6.95 -7.05
CA VAL A 650 17.77 8.31 -6.92
C VAL A 650 16.44 8.34 -6.16
N LYS A 651 15.46 7.53 -6.59
CA LYS A 651 14.09 7.52 -6.04
C LYS A 651 13.48 6.13 -6.19
N ALA A 652 12.61 5.75 -5.25
CA ALA A 652 11.66 4.65 -5.40
C ALA A 652 10.23 5.22 -5.47
N ASP A 653 9.41 4.67 -6.38
CA ASP A 653 7.98 4.98 -6.52
C ASP A 653 7.19 3.65 -6.43
N ALA A 654 6.10 3.59 -5.68
CA ALA A 654 5.35 2.35 -5.48
C ALA A 654 4.59 1.96 -6.75
N PHE A 655 4.69 0.69 -7.16
CA PHE A 655 3.99 0.19 -8.34
C PHE A 655 2.66 -0.46 -7.95
N MET A 656 1.56 0.18 -8.35
CA MET A 656 0.19 -0.26 -8.05
C MET A 656 -0.07 -0.52 -6.55
N PRO A 657 0.16 0.47 -5.66
CA PRO A 657 0.14 0.28 -4.21
C PRO A 657 -1.22 -0.14 -3.61
N ASN A 658 -2.33 0.02 -4.35
CA ASN A 658 -3.67 -0.42 -3.90
C ASN A 658 -4.05 -1.80 -4.45
N THR A 659 -3.21 -2.42 -5.27
CA THR A 659 -3.45 -3.73 -5.89
C THR A 659 -2.92 -4.85 -5.01
N GLU A 660 -3.75 -5.88 -4.79
CA GLU A 660 -3.30 -7.11 -4.11
C GLU A 660 -2.24 -7.83 -4.95
N PHE A 661 -1.04 -7.93 -4.39
CA PHE A 661 -0.03 -8.90 -4.77
C PHE A 661 0.03 -9.99 -3.68
N SER A 662 0.05 -11.28 -4.04
CA SER A 662 0.18 -12.36 -3.04
C SER A 662 1.54 -13.05 -3.14
N HIS A 663 2.50 -12.50 -2.41
CA HIS A 663 3.89 -12.90 -2.37
C HIS A 663 4.52 -12.97 -3.77
N PRO A 664 4.80 -11.81 -4.41
CA PRO A 664 5.55 -11.73 -5.67
C PRO A 664 6.77 -12.62 -5.65
N MET A 665 6.89 -13.51 -6.64
CA MET A 665 7.89 -14.58 -6.67
C MET A 665 8.86 -14.43 -7.83
N ASP A 666 8.36 -13.97 -8.98
CA ASP A 666 9.15 -13.71 -10.17
C ASP A 666 8.35 -12.86 -11.17
N MET A 667 9.02 -12.06 -12.01
CA MET A 667 8.36 -11.25 -13.04
C MET A 667 9.26 -10.93 -14.24
N ILE A 668 8.66 -10.90 -15.44
CA ILE A 668 9.32 -10.51 -16.69
C ILE A 668 8.42 -9.57 -17.50
N PHE A 669 8.97 -8.84 -18.47
CA PHE A 669 8.19 -8.27 -19.56
C PHE A 669 8.25 -9.18 -20.79
N GLY A 670 7.09 -9.58 -21.32
CA GLY A 670 6.99 -10.39 -22.52
C GLY A 670 7.06 -9.55 -23.81
N SER A 671 7.29 -10.21 -24.94
CA SER A 671 7.46 -9.63 -26.28
C SER A 671 6.27 -8.80 -26.79
N ASP A 672 5.10 -8.96 -26.17
CA ASP A 672 3.89 -8.17 -26.43
C ASP A 672 3.82 -6.84 -25.63
N GLY A 673 4.78 -6.60 -24.73
CA GLY A 673 4.93 -5.42 -23.89
C GLY A 673 4.21 -5.48 -22.55
N LYS A 674 3.58 -6.60 -22.18
CA LYS A 674 2.99 -6.79 -20.84
C LYS A 674 4.04 -7.26 -19.85
N MET A 675 3.88 -6.87 -18.58
CA MET A 675 4.54 -7.56 -17.48
C MET A 675 3.76 -8.84 -17.15
N TYR A 676 4.47 -9.95 -16.96
CA TYR A 676 3.95 -11.20 -16.44
C TYR A 676 4.54 -11.43 -15.04
N LEU A 677 3.68 -11.82 -14.11
CA LEU A 677 3.99 -11.91 -12.68
C LEU A 677 3.58 -13.27 -12.13
N LEU A 678 4.47 -13.88 -11.36
CA LEU A 678 4.23 -15.08 -10.58
C LEU A 678 4.01 -14.71 -9.11
N GLU A 679 2.97 -15.28 -8.51
CA GLU A 679 2.56 -15.03 -7.13
C GLU A 679 2.55 -16.37 -6.38
N TYR A 680 3.32 -16.50 -5.29
CA TYR A 680 3.48 -17.76 -4.55
C TYR A 680 2.28 -18.09 -3.64
N GLY A 681 1.50 -17.08 -3.28
CA GLY A 681 0.34 -17.21 -2.39
C GLY A 681 0.70 -17.26 -0.89
N GLN A 682 -0.27 -16.96 -0.03
CA GLN A 682 -0.03 -16.70 1.40
C GLN A 682 0.42 -17.92 2.24
N LYS A 683 0.21 -19.17 1.79
CA LYS A 683 0.61 -20.35 2.58
C LYS A 683 1.88 -21.01 2.07
N TRP A 684 2.79 -21.24 3.01
CA TRP A 684 4.09 -21.85 2.77
C TRP A 684 3.98 -23.35 2.50
N ASN A 685 4.76 -23.86 1.55
CA ASN A 685 4.87 -25.29 1.25
C ASN A 685 3.54 -25.95 0.84
N SER A 686 2.66 -25.23 0.14
CA SER A 686 1.34 -25.72 -0.27
C SER A 686 0.78 -25.05 -1.52
N GLN A 687 -0.19 -25.71 -2.14
CA GLN A 687 -1.05 -25.15 -3.18
C GLN A 687 -1.99 -24.07 -2.61
N ASN A 688 -2.08 -22.93 -3.28
CA ASN A 688 -2.75 -21.72 -2.82
C ASN A 688 -3.71 -21.19 -3.89
N LEU A 689 -4.99 -20.97 -3.56
CA LEU A 689 -5.97 -20.35 -4.48
C LEU A 689 -5.53 -18.97 -4.98
N ASP A 690 -4.73 -18.27 -4.19
CA ASP A 690 -4.15 -16.96 -4.43
C ASP A 690 -2.72 -17.01 -4.99
N ALA A 691 -2.11 -18.19 -5.15
CA ALA A 691 -0.95 -18.35 -6.02
C ALA A 691 -1.40 -18.33 -7.47
N ARG A 692 -0.83 -17.41 -8.25
CA ARG A 692 -1.36 -16.97 -9.54
C ARG A 692 -0.23 -16.78 -10.56
N LEU A 693 -0.58 -16.99 -11.83
CA LEU A 693 0.10 -16.34 -12.93
C LEU A 693 -0.78 -15.15 -13.33
N SER A 694 -0.22 -13.96 -13.31
CA SER A 694 -0.90 -12.70 -13.63
C SER A 694 -0.20 -12.02 -14.81
N SER A 695 -0.94 -11.17 -15.55
CA SER A 695 -0.37 -10.21 -16.50
C SER A 695 -0.83 -8.80 -16.16
N ILE A 696 0.03 -7.81 -16.38
CA ILE A 696 -0.24 -6.40 -16.13
C ILE A 696 -0.03 -5.64 -17.45
N SER A 697 -1.09 -4.98 -17.92
CA SER A 697 -1.09 -4.23 -19.19
C SER A 697 -1.28 -2.74 -18.93
N TYR A 698 -0.59 -1.89 -19.70
CA TYR A 698 -0.83 -0.44 -19.69
C TYR A 698 -2.03 -0.06 -20.58
N LEU A 699 -2.83 0.92 -20.12
CA LEU A 699 -4.02 1.45 -20.78
C LEU A 699 -3.78 2.90 -21.27
N PRO A 700 -3.21 3.07 -22.49
CA PRO A 700 -3.06 4.38 -23.11
C PRO A 700 -4.39 4.94 -23.62
N GLY A 701 -4.47 6.26 -23.79
CA GLY A 701 -5.66 6.94 -24.32
C GLY A 701 -6.77 7.09 -23.28
N ASN A 702 -8.03 7.06 -23.71
CA ASN A 702 -9.17 7.18 -22.81
C ASN A 702 -9.51 5.84 -22.14
N ARG A 703 -9.64 5.83 -20.81
CA ARG A 703 -9.99 4.63 -20.03
C ARG A 703 -11.49 4.34 -20.14
N LYS A 704 -11.90 3.15 -19.72
CA LYS A 704 -13.33 2.82 -19.59
C LYS A 704 -13.88 3.43 -18.30
N PRO A 705 -15.11 3.97 -18.30
CA PRO A 705 -15.74 4.45 -17.08
C PRO A 705 -16.06 3.28 -16.13
N ILE A 706 -16.20 3.56 -14.83
CA ILE A 706 -16.70 2.62 -13.83
C ILE A 706 -18.17 2.94 -13.56
N ALA A 707 -19.06 2.01 -13.90
CA ALA A 707 -20.47 2.08 -13.52
C ALA A 707 -20.66 1.68 -12.05
N ARG A 708 -21.16 2.59 -11.20
CA ARG A 708 -21.62 2.27 -9.83
C ARG A 708 -23.08 2.66 -9.65
N LEU A 709 -23.86 1.72 -9.15
CA LEU A 709 -25.31 1.82 -8.96
C LEU A 709 -25.62 1.67 -7.46
N THR A 710 -26.39 2.61 -6.90
CA THR A 710 -26.99 2.48 -5.57
C THR A 710 -28.51 2.70 -5.61
N HIS A 711 -29.20 2.26 -4.57
CA HIS A 711 -30.65 2.39 -4.38
C HIS A 711 -31.02 2.54 -2.91
N ASP A 712 -32.22 3.06 -2.63
CA ASP A 712 -32.77 3.18 -1.28
C ASP A 712 -33.43 1.88 -0.76
N LYS A 713 -33.90 1.00 -1.67
CA LYS A 713 -34.62 -0.24 -1.35
C LYS A 713 -34.28 -1.35 -2.34
N ALA A 714 -33.96 -2.54 -1.81
CA ALA A 714 -33.79 -3.77 -2.58
C ALA A 714 -35.07 -4.62 -2.67
N VAL A 715 -35.99 -4.47 -1.71
CA VAL A 715 -37.20 -5.30 -1.57
C VAL A 715 -38.39 -4.43 -1.14
N GLY A 716 -39.61 -4.78 -1.57
CA GLY A 716 -40.85 -4.17 -1.09
C GLY A 716 -42.11 -4.62 -1.85
N ALA A 717 -43.28 -4.25 -1.35
CA ALA A 717 -44.56 -4.66 -1.98
C ALA A 717 -44.87 -3.83 -3.24
N ALA A 718 -45.62 -4.42 -4.18
CA ALA A 718 -46.13 -3.70 -5.34
C ALA A 718 -47.26 -2.72 -4.95
N PRO A 719 -47.30 -1.48 -5.46
CA PRO A 719 -46.28 -0.85 -6.32
C PRO A 719 -45.06 -0.37 -5.53
N LEU A 720 -43.86 -0.84 -5.89
CA LEU A 720 -42.62 -0.49 -5.19
C LEU A 720 -41.96 0.71 -5.86
N THR A 721 -41.90 1.85 -5.18
CA THR A 721 -41.10 3.00 -5.61
C THR A 721 -39.68 2.92 -5.06
N VAL A 722 -38.69 2.89 -5.95
CA VAL A 722 -37.25 2.85 -5.63
C VAL A 722 -36.56 4.10 -6.21
N GLN A 723 -35.73 4.74 -5.40
CA GLN A 723 -34.84 5.82 -5.83
C GLN A 723 -33.46 5.22 -6.13
N PHE A 724 -33.02 5.36 -7.39
CA PHE A 724 -31.70 4.90 -7.83
C PHE A 724 -30.72 6.07 -7.91
N SER A 725 -29.43 5.76 -7.95
CA SER A 725 -28.36 6.72 -8.20
C SER A 725 -27.17 6.10 -8.93
N ALA A 726 -26.65 6.84 -9.91
CA ALA A 726 -25.37 6.60 -10.58
C ALA A 726 -24.26 7.51 -10.02
N GLU A 727 -24.48 8.23 -8.92
CA GLU A 727 -23.57 9.27 -8.39
C GLU A 727 -22.16 8.77 -8.10
N GLY A 728 -22.02 7.50 -7.70
CA GLY A 728 -20.72 6.87 -7.47
C GLY A 728 -19.98 6.42 -8.75
N SER A 729 -20.60 6.54 -9.93
CA SER A 729 -19.96 6.19 -11.20
C SER A 729 -18.83 7.18 -11.50
N LEU A 730 -17.70 6.66 -11.98
CA LEU A 730 -16.46 7.40 -12.09
C LEU A 730 -15.94 7.31 -13.53
N ASP A 731 -15.37 8.39 -14.01
CA ASP A 731 -14.44 8.37 -15.13
C ASP A 731 -13.09 8.91 -14.66
N TYR A 732 -12.02 8.18 -14.92
CA TYR A 732 -10.68 8.55 -14.44
C TYR A 732 -10.01 9.62 -15.32
N ASP A 733 -10.42 9.75 -16.58
CA ASP A 733 -10.00 10.83 -17.49
C ASP A 733 -10.82 12.10 -17.26
N LYS A 734 -11.81 12.04 -16.35
CA LYS A 734 -12.72 13.11 -15.93
C LYS A 734 -13.67 13.55 -17.06
N ASP A 735 -13.96 12.62 -17.97
CA ASP A 735 -14.92 12.76 -19.06
C ASP A 735 -16.37 12.95 -18.56
N VAL A 736 -17.21 13.54 -19.42
CA VAL A 736 -18.63 13.75 -19.08
C VAL A 736 -19.42 12.46 -19.29
N LEU A 737 -19.83 11.85 -18.19
CA LEU A 737 -20.62 10.62 -18.20
C LEU A 737 -22.08 10.83 -18.61
N SER A 738 -22.57 9.87 -19.40
CA SER A 738 -23.98 9.69 -19.75
C SER A 738 -24.49 8.34 -19.23
N TYR A 739 -25.79 8.27 -18.93
CA TYR A 739 -26.42 7.16 -18.22
C TYR A 739 -27.57 6.57 -19.04
N GLU A 740 -27.70 5.24 -19.01
CA GLU A 740 -28.83 4.50 -19.58
C GLU A 740 -29.32 3.47 -18.56
N TRP A 741 -30.57 3.62 -18.12
CA TRP A 741 -31.20 2.75 -17.12
C TRP A 741 -32.20 1.79 -17.73
N TYR A 742 -32.18 0.56 -17.26
CA TYR A 742 -33.06 -0.54 -17.65
C TYR A 742 -33.62 -1.14 -16.36
N PHE A 743 -34.93 -0.99 -16.09
CA PHE A 743 -35.51 -1.37 -14.80
C PHE A 743 -36.26 -2.70 -14.85
N ASP A 744 -37.20 -2.83 -15.80
CA ASP A 744 -38.02 -4.04 -15.99
C ASP A 744 -38.08 -4.50 -17.46
N SER A 745 -37.23 -3.92 -18.31
CA SER A 745 -37.16 -4.21 -19.74
C SER A 745 -35.75 -4.06 -20.30
N ASP A 746 -35.49 -4.64 -21.48
CA ASP A 746 -34.24 -4.40 -22.23
C ASP A 746 -34.20 -3.07 -23.00
N THR A 747 -35.18 -2.18 -22.80
CA THR A 747 -35.20 -0.84 -23.39
C THR A 747 -34.76 0.23 -22.40
N VAL A 748 -34.12 1.31 -22.88
CA VAL A 748 -33.72 2.43 -22.00
C VAL A 748 -34.97 3.14 -21.48
N GLN A 749 -35.08 3.21 -20.15
CA GLN A 749 -36.24 3.76 -19.44
C GLN A 749 -35.94 5.09 -18.73
N SER A 750 -34.67 5.38 -18.44
CA SER A 750 -34.22 6.71 -17.99
C SER A 750 -32.77 6.98 -18.40
N THR A 751 -32.40 8.26 -18.43
CA THR A 751 -31.03 8.75 -18.64
C THR A 751 -30.56 9.73 -17.55
N GLU A 752 -31.35 9.89 -16.48
CA GLU A 752 -31.02 10.77 -15.36
C GLU A 752 -29.91 10.17 -14.48
N LYS A 753 -29.14 11.02 -13.78
CA LYS A 753 -28.09 10.57 -12.84
C LYS A 753 -28.66 9.91 -11.58
N ALA A 754 -29.88 10.27 -11.18
CA ALA A 754 -30.56 9.73 -9.99
C ALA A 754 -32.07 9.57 -10.23
N PRO A 755 -32.49 8.59 -11.06
CA PRO A 755 -33.90 8.41 -11.41
C PRO A 755 -34.68 7.70 -10.32
N GLN A 756 -35.98 7.97 -10.28
CA GLN A 756 -36.96 7.19 -9.52
C GLN A 756 -37.74 6.28 -10.47
N PHE A 757 -37.98 5.03 -10.06
CA PHE A 757 -38.81 4.09 -10.82
C PHE A 757 -39.83 3.39 -9.92
N VAL A 758 -40.98 3.03 -10.50
CA VAL A 758 -42.09 2.36 -9.81
C VAL A 758 -42.34 0.99 -10.43
N PHE A 759 -42.08 -0.07 -9.67
CA PHE A 759 -42.39 -1.43 -10.07
C PHE A 759 -43.84 -1.78 -9.74
N GLU A 760 -44.71 -1.74 -10.75
CA GLU A 760 -46.16 -1.97 -10.62
C GLU A 760 -46.56 -3.44 -10.43
N LYS A 761 -45.62 -4.38 -10.61
CA LYS A 761 -45.89 -5.83 -10.57
C LYS A 761 -44.94 -6.54 -9.63
N GLU A 762 -45.45 -7.58 -8.99
CA GLU A 762 -44.63 -8.55 -8.26
C GLU A 762 -43.71 -9.30 -9.21
N GLY A 763 -42.45 -9.49 -8.81
CA GLY A 763 -41.40 -10.08 -9.65
C GLY A 763 -39.99 -9.81 -9.12
N SER A 764 -39.01 -10.51 -9.69
CA SER A 764 -37.59 -10.22 -9.52
C SER A 764 -37.11 -9.45 -10.76
N PHE A 765 -36.56 -8.25 -10.56
CA PHE A 765 -36.12 -7.37 -11.63
C PHE A 765 -34.60 -7.14 -11.53
N ASP A 766 -33.86 -7.53 -12.56
CA ASP A 766 -32.42 -7.24 -12.66
C ASP A 766 -32.23 -5.85 -13.28
N VAL A 767 -32.24 -4.83 -12.42
CA VAL A 767 -32.04 -3.43 -12.81
C VAL A 767 -30.60 -3.21 -13.23
N ARG A 768 -30.43 -2.60 -14.40
CA ARG A 768 -29.13 -2.39 -15.04
C ARG A 768 -28.89 -0.91 -15.31
N LEU A 769 -27.72 -0.45 -14.92
CA LEU A 769 -27.14 0.85 -15.29
C LEU A 769 -26.03 0.60 -16.31
N LYS A 770 -26.14 1.24 -17.47
CA LYS A 770 -25.03 1.41 -18.41
C LYS A 770 -24.55 2.87 -18.34
N VAL A 771 -23.25 3.05 -18.29
CA VAL A 771 -22.55 4.34 -18.25
C VAL A 771 -21.70 4.44 -19.51
N THR A 772 -21.71 5.60 -20.18
CA THR A 772 -20.92 5.87 -21.39
C THR A 772 -20.19 7.21 -21.25
N ASP A 773 -18.89 7.24 -21.54
CA ASP A 773 -18.05 8.45 -21.54
C ASP A 773 -18.21 9.27 -22.85
N THR A 774 -17.41 10.33 -23.02
CA THR A 774 -17.49 11.20 -24.20
C THR A 774 -16.83 10.62 -25.46
N GLU A 775 -15.87 9.71 -25.31
CA GLU A 775 -15.23 9.00 -26.43
C GLU A 775 -16.01 7.73 -26.87
N GLY A 776 -17.01 7.32 -26.08
CA GLY A 776 -17.93 6.22 -26.38
C GLY A 776 -17.59 4.88 -25.73
N ASN A 777 -16.63 4.80 -24.78
CA ASN A 777 -16.48 3.57 -23.99
C ASN A 777 -17.66 3.42 -23.04
N THR A 778 -18.02 2.16 -22.74
CA THR A 778 -19.18 1.86 -21.90
C THR A 778 -18.85 0.84 -20.81
N ALA A 779 -19.42 1.04 -19.63
CA ALA A 779 -19.44 0.03 -18.57
C ALA A 779 -20.88 -0.20 -18.08
N THR A 780 -21.14 -1.40 -17.57
CA THR A 780 -22.47 -1.84 -17.15
C THR A 780 -22.39 -2.47 -15.76
N THR A 781 -23.34 -2.14 -14.90
CA THR A 781 -23.51 -2.78 -13.58
C THR A 781 -24.98 -3.06 -13.31
N ASN A 782 -25.26 -4.13 -12.57
CA ASN A 782 -26.61 -4.63 -12.32
C ASN A 782 -26.86 -4.78 -10.81
N THR A 783 -28.12 -4.63 -10.41
CA THR A 783 -28.62 -4.98 -9.07
C THR A 783 -29.97 -5.68 -9.20
N LYS A 784 -30.35 -6.48 -8.21
CA LYS A 784 -31.65 -7.14 -8.18
C LYS A 784 -32.61 -6.40 -7.26
N ILE A 785 -33.83 -6.17 -7.73
CA ILE A 785 -34.95 -5.63 -6.96
C ILE A 785 -36.04 -6.69 -6.87
N LEU A 786 -36.49 -6.99 -5.65
CA LEU A 786 -37.48 -8.02 -5.36
C LEU A 786 -38.80 -7.38 -4.95
N VAL A 787 -39.83 -7.55 -5.78
CA VAL A 787 -41.13 -6.92 -5.58
C VAL A 787 -42.16 -7.99 -5.25
N GLY A 788 -42.88 -7.80 -4.14
CA GLY A 788 -43.93 -8.71 -3.68
C GLY A 788 -43.87 -9.14 -2.22
N ASN A 789 -42.86 -8.69 -1.45
CA ASN A 789 -42.82 -8.84 0.01
C ASN A 789 -42.90 -7.46 0.69
N ASP A 790 -43.77 -7.29 1.69
CA ASP A 790 -43.86 -6.03 2.46
C ASP A 790 -42.98 -6.11 3.71
N ALA A 791 -42.71 -5.00 4.38
CA ALA A 791 -41.97 -5.05 5.64
C ALA A 791 -42.93 -5.35 6.81
N PRO A 792 -42.63 -6.30 7.70
CA PRO A 792 -43.48 -6.58 8.85
C PRO A 792 -43.62 -5.35 9.76
N VAL A 793 -44.81 -5.14 10.31
CA VAL A 793 -45.08 -4.08 11.29
C VAL A 793 -45.00 -4.69 12.68
N LEU A 794 -44.05 -4.22 13.48
CA LEU A 794 -43.91 -4.59 14.89
C LEU A 794 -44.43 -3.44 15.76
N SER A 795 -45.16 -3.77 16.83
CA SER A 795 -45.66 -2.81 17.82
C SER A 795 -45.49 -3.31 19.26
N ILE A 796 -44.77 -2.56 20.08
CA ILE A 796 -44.59 -2.77 21.53
C ILE A 796 -45.62 -1.93 22.31
N GLU A 797 -46.59 -2.60 22.93
CA GLU A 797 -47.52 -2.02 23.89
C GLU A 797 -46.98 -2.19 25.32
N ILE A 798 -46.85 -1.08 26.06
CA ILE A 798 -46.49 -1.05 27.48
C ILE A 798 -47.70 -0.59 28.30
N GLU A 799 -47.94 -1.20 29.46
CA GLU A 799 -49.02 -0.82 30.37
C GLU A 799 -48.95 0.69 30.71
N ASN A 800 -50.05 1.42 30.45
CA ASN A 800 -50.15 2.87 30.60
C ASN A 800 -49.10 3.70 29.83
N ASN A 801 -48.36 3.10 28.89
CA ASN A 801 -47.21 3.69 28.20
C ASN A 801 -46.11 4.20 29.17
N ASP A 802 -45.99 3.59 30.37
CA ASP A 802 -45.17 4.11 31.46
C ASP A 802 -43.68 3.76 31.29
N SER A 803 -42.93 4.72 30.76
CA SER A 803 -41.48 4.64 30.56
C SER A 803 -40.62 4.89 31.80
N ILE A 804 -41.20 4.99 33.01
CA ILE A 804 -40.45 5.29 34.24
C ILE A 804 -40.27 4.04 35.10
N TYR A 805 -39.03 3.67 35.44
CA TYR A 805 -38.74 2.52 36.30
C TYR A 805 -38.18 2.90 37.68
N TRP A 806 -38.34 1.99 38.64
CA TRP A 806 -37.67 1.98 39.95
C TRP A 806 -37.47 0.53 40.41
N GLU A 807 -36.66 0.31 41.44
CA GLU A 807 -36.37 -1.03 41.99
C GLU A 807 -37.64 -1.84 42.25
N GLY A 808 -37.66 -3.07 41.73
CA GLY A 808 -38.76 -4.01 41.95
C GLY A 808 -40.10 -3.60 41.32
N LYS A 809 -40.16 -2.50 40.55
CA LYS A 809 -41.32 -2.18 39.72
C LYS A 809 -41.58 -3.37 38.79
N LYS A 810 -42.86 -3.67 38.60
CA LYS A 810 -43.33 -4.52 37.50
C LYS A 810 -44.12 -3.70 36.50
N ILE A 811 -44.00 -4.05 35.23
CA ILE A 811 -44.82 -3.46 34.17
C ILE A 811 -45.17 -4.53 33.14
N ASP A 812 -46.43 -4.59 32.77
CA ASP A 812 -46.88 -5.53 31.76
C ASP A 812 -46.62 -4.97 30.36
N TYR A 813 -46.27 -5.86 29.44
CA TYR A 813 -46.02 -5.54 28.03
C TYR A 813 -46.70 -6.57 27.13
N ARG A 814 -47.01 -6.13 25.91
CA ARG A 814 -47.45 -6.97 24.80
C ARG A 814 -46.73 -6.54 23.52
N ILE A 815 -46.37 -7.50 22.69
CA ILE A 815 -45.76 -7.30 21.40
C ILE A 815 -46.63 -7.96 20.35
N THR A 816 -47.11 -7.15 19.42
CA THR A 816 -47.83 -7.62 18.24
C THR A 816 -46.94 -7.46 17.03
N VAL A 817 -46.89 -8.49 16.19
CA VAL A 817 -46.32 -8.40 14.84
C VAL A 817 -47.47 -8.62 13.86
N THR A 818 -47.53 -7.79 12.84
CA THR A 818 -48.46 -7.92 11.72
C THR A 818 -47.68 -7.75 10.44
N ASP A 819 -47.63 -8.81 9.65
CA ASP A 819 -47.12 -8.86 8.31
C ASP A 819 -48.27 -9.12 7.31
N LYS A 820 -48.13 -8.64 6.08
CA LYS A 820 -49.18 -8.76 5.07
C LYS A 820 -49.16 -10.11 4.34
N GLN A 821 -48.02 -10.81 4.36
CA GLN A 821 -47.78 -12.10 3.73
C GLN A 821 -47.85 -13.23 4.78
N ASP A 822 -47.20 -13.05 5.93
CA ASP A 822 -47.13 -14.05 7.01
C ASP A 822 -48.28 -13.95 8.04
N GLY A 823 -49.04 -12.84 8.04
CA GLY A 823 -50.21 -12.63 8.89
C GLY A 823 -49.85 -11.99 10.25
N SER A 824 -50.36 -12.49 11.38
CA SER A 824 -50.16 -11.83 12.68
C SER A 824 -49.90 -12.78 13.85
N THR A 825 -49.16 -12.30 14.85
CA THR A 825 -49.05 -12.97 16.16
C THR A 825 -50.34 -12.92 16.98
N ALA A 826 -51.30 -12.08 16.58
CA ALA A 826 -52.61 -11.93 17.21
C ALA A 826 -53.64 -12.97 16.74
N ASP A 827 -53.57 -13.41 15.48
CA ASP A 827 -54.43 -14.50 14.94
C ASP A 827 -53.74 -15.87 14.94
N GLY A 828 -52.42 -15.91 15.15
CA GLY A 828 -51.63 -17.13 15.31
C GLY A 828 -51.02 -17.67 14.00
N SER A 829 -51.08 -16.91 12.91
CA SER A 829 -50.41 -17.25 11.65
C SER A 829 -48.90 -17.02 11.68
N ILE A 830 -48.43 -15.96 12.36
CA ILE A 830 -47.03 -15.82 12.77
C ILE A 830 -46.83 -16.63 14.06
N ASN A 831 -45.88 -17.56 14.05
CA ASN A 831 -45.54 -18.30 15.26
C ASN A 831 -44.87 -17.36 16.27
N ARG A 832 -45.36 -17.34 17.51
CA ARG A 832 -44.89 -16.44 18.57
C ARG A 832 -43.43 -16.70 18.96
N ASP A 833 -42.92 -17.90 18.70
CA ASP A 833 -41.51 -18.26 18.90
C ASP A 833 -40.56 -17.71 17.81
N GLU A 834 -41.08 -17.25 16.66
CA GLU A 834 -40.27 -16.63 15.59
C GLU A 834 -39.91 -15.17 15.89
N VAL A 835 -40.58 -14.54 16.87
CA VAL A 835 -40.31 -13.17 17.30
C VAL A 835 -39.35 -13.19 18.48
N LYS A 836 -38.20 -12.53 18.32
CA LYS A 836 -37.17 -12.45 19.36
C LYS A 836 -37.42 -11.22 20.23
N VAL A 837 -37.60 -11.43 21.52
CA VAL A 837 -37.80 -10.36 22.51
C VAL A 837 -36.70 -10.39 23.56
N THR A 838 -36.11 -9.24 23.83
CA THR A 838 -35.00 -9.04 24.79
C THR A 838 -35.29 -7.84 25.68
N PHE A 839 -34.81 -7.88 26.93
CA PHE A 839 -35.02 -6.80 27.89
C PHE A 839 -33.76 -6.61 28.73
N ASP A 840 -32.99 -5.56 28.43
CA ASP A 840 -31.63 -5.41 28.96
C ASP A 840 -31.39 -4.03 29.59
N TYR A 841 -30.36 -3.97 30.43
CA TYR A 841 -29.99 -2.77 31.19
C TYR A 841 -28.64 -2.24 30.72
N ILE A 842 -28.59 -0.96 30.37
CA ILE A 842 -27.41 -0.23 29.93
C ILE A 842 -27.03 0.78 31.01
N PRO A 843 -25.85 0.67 31.65
CA PRO A 843 -25.35 1.64 32.61
C PRO A 843 -25.15 3.05 32.01
N GLU A 844 -25.34 4.09 32.83
CA GLU A 844 -25.13 5.49 32.48
C GLU A 844 -23.69 5.75 31.97
N GLY A 845 -23.54 6.61 30.97
CA GLY A 845 -22.27 6.92 30.32
C GLY A 845 -21.90 6.02 29.13
N LYS A 846 -22.64 4.93 28.86
CA LYS A 846 -22.52 4.19 27.60
C LYS A 846 -23.42 4.79 26.51
N ASP A 847 -22.88 4.93 25.31
CA ASP A 847 -23.62 5.39 24.14
C ASP A 847 -24.62 4.32 23.69
N ILE A 848 -25.91 4.61 23.92
CA ILE A 848 -27.05 3.73 23.59
C ILE A 848 -27.08 3.41 22.09
N VAL A 849 -26.72 4.38 21.24
CA VAL A 849 -26.75 4.26 19.78
C VAL A 849 -25.59 3.37 19.32
N LYS A 850 -24.37 3.53 19.84
CA LYS A 850 -23.28 2.58 19.57
C LYS A 850 -23.56 1.17 20.08
N ALA A 851 -24.22 1.04 21.24
CA ALA A 851 -24.59 -0.26 21.80
C ALA A 851 -25.63 -1.01 20.94
N THR A 852 -26.52 -0.31 20.23
CA THR A 852 -27.46 -0.92 19.27
C THR A 852 -26.84 -1.11 17.87
N ILE A 853 -26.04 -0.15 17.38
CA ILE A 853 -25.37 -0.23 16.07
C ILE A 853 -24.33 -1.36 16.01
N GLY A 854 -23.74 -1.77 17.14
CA GLY A 854 -22.82 -2.92 17.20
C GLY A 854 -23.40 -4.25 16.70
N HIS A 855 -24.73 -4.35 16.55
CA HIS A 855 -25.41 -5.49 15.95
C HIS A 855 -25.74 -5.35 14.45
N GLN A 856 -25.45 -4.22 13.80
CA GLN A 856 -26.03 -3.90 12.47
C GLN A 856 -25.09 -3.45 11.33
N ARG A 857 -23.80 -3.12 11.54
CA ARG A 857 -22.86 -2.92 10.41
C ARG A 857 -21.41 -3.32 10.70
N ASN A 858 -20.75 -3.86 9.66
CA ASN A 858 -19.31 -4.11 9.62
C ASN A 858 -18.53 -2.78 9.58
N ILE A 859 -17.98 -2.37 10.71
CA ILE A 859 -16.80 -1.49 10.76
C ILE A 859 -15.58 -2.39 10.83
N VAL A 860 -14.61 -2.22 9.94
CA VAL A 860 -13.32 -2.95 10.01
C VAL A 860 -12.59 -2.51 11.29
N PRO A 861 -12.34 -3.39 12.27
CA PRO A 861 -11.71 -2.98 13.52
C PRO A 861 -10.29 -2.46 13.30
N GLU A 862 -9.89 -1.40 14.02
CA GLU A 862 -8.54 -0.82 13.89
C GLU A 862 -7.43 -1.86 14.18
N GLY A 863 -7.64 -2.75 15.15
CA GLY A 863 -6.74 -3.88 15.40
C GLY A 863 -6.62 -4.87 14.25
N LYS A 864 -7.61 -4.96 13.35
CA LYS A 864 -7.49 -5.72 12.09
C LYS A 864 -6.69 -4.95 11.05
N LYS A 865 -6.95 -3.65 10.87
CA LYS A 865 -6.15 -2.81 9.95
C LYS A 865 -4.66 -2.82 10.32
N ALA A 866 -4.35 -2.74 11.61
CA ALA A 866 -2.99 -2.84 12.14
C ALA A 866 -2.35 -4.20 11.84
N ILE A 867 -3.12 -5.30 11.86
CA ILE A 867 -2.66 -6.62 11.43
C ILE A 867 -2.42 -6.65 9.91
N ASP A 868 -3.36 -6.15 9.12
CA ASP A 868 -3.32 -6.18 7.66
C ASP A 868 -2.11 -5.38 7.10
N GLY A 869 -1.71 -4.30 7.78
CA GLY A 869 -0.52 -3.48 7.49
C GLY A 869 0.81 -4.02 8.04
N THR A 870 0.90 -5.29 8.44
CA THR A 870 2.13 -5.93 8.94
C THR A 870 2.38 -7.28 8.28
N ASP A 871 3.61 -7.78 8.39
CA ASP A 871 4.03 -9.12 7.99
C ASP A 871 3.38 -10.25 8.81
N CYS A 872 2.56 -9.93 9.83
CA CYS A 872 1.75 -10.91 10.55
C CYS A 872 0.86 -11.76 9.60
N LYS A 873 0.38 -11.19 8.48
CA LYS A 873 -0.43 -11.89 7.47
C LYS A 873 0.29 -13.10 6.84
N ALA A 874 1.59 -13.00 6.57
CA ALA A 874 2.40 -14.06 5.97
C ALA A 874 2.59 -15.28 6.89
N CYS A 875 2.32 -15.12 8.20
CA CYS A 875 2.42 -16.18 9.20
C CYS A 875 1.08 -16.59 9.83
N HIS A 876 0.05 -15.76 9.79
CA HIS A 876 -1.21 -15.95 10.51
C HIS A 876 -2.44 -15.56 9.70
N ALA A 877 -3.43 -16.46 9.63
CA ALA A 877 -4.76 -16.18 9.09
C ALA A 877 -5.84 -16.23 10.18
N ILE A 878 -7.03 -15.70 9.89
CA ILE A 878 -8.15 -15.61 10.86
C ILE A 878 -8.57 -17.00 11.36
N LYS A 879 -8.96 -17.89 10.43
CA LYS A 879 -9.52 -19.21 10.76
C LYS A 879 -8.52 -20.35 10.56
N GLU A 880 -7.60 -20.21 9.61
CA GLU A 880 -6.72 -21.28 9.16
C GLU A 880 -5.30 -21.13 9.72
N LYS A 881 -4.65 -22.26 9.97
CA LYS A 881 -3.24 -22.30 10.36
C LYS A 881 -2.38 -22.10 9.10
N VAL A 882 -1.42 -21.17 9.18
CA VAL A 882 -0.43 -20.93 8.12
C VAL A 882 0.92 -21.42 8.65
N ASN A 883 1.89 -20.55 8.87
CA ASN A 883 3.18 -20.89 9.47
C ASN A 883 3.11 -20.86 11.01
N GLY A 884 2.34 -19.90 11.54
CA GLY A 884 1.87 -19.82 12.93
C GLY A 884 0.42 -20.30 13.11
N PRO A 885 -0.08 -20.36 14.36
CA PRO A 885 -1.47 -20.69 14.67
C PRO A 885 -2.45 -19.64 14.12
N SER A 886 -3.69 -20.01 13.84
CA SER A 886 -4.71 -19.04 13.40
C SER A 886 -5.09 -18.06 14.53
N TYR A 887 -5.59 -16.88 14.17
CA TYR A 887 -6.07 -15.92 15.19
C TYR A 887 -7.19 -16.52 16.06
N THR A 888 -8.08 -17.34 15.47
CA THR A 888 -9.08 -18.08 16.26
C THR A 888 -8.50 -19.17 17.17
N GLU A 889 -7.37 -19.80 16.83
CA GLU A 889 -6.66 -20.72 17.73
C GLU A 889 -6.02 -19.96 18.91
N ILE A 890 -5.42 -18.80 18.65
CA ILE A 890 -4.89 -17.91 19.69
C ILE A 890 -6.03 -17.46 20.62
N ALA A 891 -7.15 -17.00 20.06
CA ALA A 891 -8.32 -16.55 20.81
C ALA A 891 -8.97 -17.65 21.67
N LYS A 892 -8.93 -18.91 21.21
CA LYS A 892 -9.37 -20.07 22.01
C LYS A 892 -8.44 -20.30 23.21
N LYS A 893 -7.12 -20.25 23.02
CA LYS A 893 -6.11 -20.58 24.04
C LYS A 893 -5.96 -19.51 25.13
N TYR A 894 -6.13 -18.24 24.79
CA TYR A 894 -5.88 -17.09 25.68
C TYR A 894 -7.14 -16.30 26.01
N ASN A 895 -7.10 -15.47 27.06
CA ASN A 895 -8.18 -14.60 27.52
C ASN A 895 -7.70 -13.14 27.65
N LYS A 896 -8.59 -12.22 28.06
CA LYS A 896 -8.26 -10.78 28.14
C LYS A 896 -7.17 -10.48 29.17
N GLU A 897 -7.05 -11.31 30.20
CA GLU A 897 -6.01 -11.26 31.23
C GLU A 897 -4.61 -11.53 30.65
N ASP A 898 -4.50 -12.28 29.55
CA ASP A 898 -3.24 -12.63 28.88
C ASP A 898 -2.73 -11.52 27.94
N THR A 899 -3.46 -10.40 27.79
CA THR A 899 -3.14 -9.34 26.80
C THR A 899 -1.69 -8.86 26.91
N GLY A 900 -1.20 -8.59 28.13
CA GLY A 900 0.18 -8.15 28.34
C GLY A 900 1.25 -9.19 27.97
N TYR A 901 0.94 -10.49 28.08
CA TYR A 901 1.82 -11.57 27.62
C TYR A 901 1.84 -11.64 26.09
N LEU A 902 0.67 -11.57 25.44
CA LEU A 902 0.56 -11.61 23.98
C LEU A 902 1.24 -10.40 23.32
N VAL A 903 1.02 -9.20 23.86
CA VAL A 903 1.71 -7.97 23.41
C VAL A 903 3.22 -8.11 23.54
N ALA A 904 3.72 -8.56 24.70
CA ALA A 904 5.14 -8.80 24.89
C ALA A 904 5.70 -9.91 23.97
N LYS A 905 4.88 -10.88 23.56
CA LYS A 905 5.26 -11.97 22.67
C LYS A 905 5.37 -11.52 21.22
N ILE A 906 4.45 -10.69 20.73
CA ILE A 906 4.51 -10.08 19.38
C ILE A 906 5.75 -9.18 19.25
N ILE A 907 5.94 -8.28 20.22
CA ILE A 907 7.06 -7.32 20.26
C ILE A 907 8.43 -8.03 20.31
N LYS A 908 8.56 -9.15 21.04
CA LYS A 908 9.85 -9.84 21.27
C LYS A 908 10.06 -11.12 20.43
N GLY A 909 9.03 -11.60 19.75
CA GLY A 909 9.05 -12.84 18.97
C GLY A 909 9.25 -14.14 19.79
N GLY A 910 9.70 -15.17 19.08
CA GLY A 910 10.17 -16.47 19.60
C GLY A 910 9.19 -17.63 19.43
N GLY A 911 9.70 -18.87 19.44
CA GLY A 911 8.95 -20.11 19.18
C GLY A 911 8.55 -20.93 20.41
N GLY A 912 8.27 -22.22 20.19
CA GLY A 912 8.08 -23.25 21.22
C GLY A 912 6.68 -23.39 21.83
N VAL A 913 5.78 -22.42 21.61
CA VAL A 913 4.41 -22.41 22.19
C VAL A 913 3.38 -23.12 21.31
N TRP A 914 3.68 -23.26 20.01
CA TRP A 914 2.79 -23.76 18.96
C TRP A 914 3.47 -24.67 17.91
N GLY A 915 4.76 -24.97 18.11
CA GLY A 915 5.61 -25.71 17.18
C GLY A 915 7.08 -25.29 17.30
N GLU A 916 7.92 -25.81 16.41
CA GLU A 916 9.35 -25.46 16.31
C GLU A 916 9.58 -24.12 15.59
N ASN A 917 8.67 -23.74 14.68
CA ASN A 917 8.69 -22.45 13.98
C ASN A 917 8.67 -21.29 14.99
N ALA A 918 9.64 -20.39 14.86
CA ALA A 918 9.73 -19.17 15.66
C ALA A 918 9.03 -18.00 14.95
N MET A 919 8.27 -17.22 15.72
CA MET A 919 7.70 -15.96 15.23
C MET A 919 8.75 -14.86 15.28
N SER A 920 8.86 -14.05 14.23
CA SER A 920 9.69 -12.84 14.18
C SER A 920 9.34 -11.87 15.32
N ALA A 921 10.32 -11.06 15.71
CA ALA A 921 10.11 -10.01 16.70
C ALA A 921 9.62 -8.74 16.00
N HIS A 922 8.63 -8.05 16.58
CA HIS A 922 8.09 -6.79 16.07
C HIS A 922 8.37 -5.63 17.05
N PRO A 923 9.65 -5.34 17.41
CA PRO A 923 9.99 -4.29 18.37
C PRO A 923 9.65 -2.88 17.87
N GLN A 924 9.39 -2.71 16.57
CA GLN A 924 8.98 -1.47 15.93
C GLN A 924 7.52 -1.07 16.21
N LEU A 925 6.64 -2.03 16.52
CA LEU A 925 5.22 -1.75 16.78
C LEU A 925 5.04 -1.19 18.19
N SER A 926 4.26 -0.12 18.34
CA SER A 926 4.01 0.45 19.66
C SER A 926 3.17 -0.50 20.52
N VAL A 927 3.34 -0.41 21.84
CA VAL A 927 2.52 -1.16 22.80
C VAL A 927 1.02 -0.90 22.60
N GLY A 928 0.65 0.31 22.16
CA GLY A 928 -0.74 0.68 21.86
C GLY A 928 -1.31 -0.05 20.66
N GLU A 929 -0.61 -0.04 19.53
CA GLU A 929 -1.02 -0.74 18.30
C GLU A 929 -1.12 -2.25 18.53
N VAL A 930 -0.08 -2.86 19.11
CA VAL A 930 -0.07 -4.30 19.41
C VAL A 930 -1.19 -4.67 20.40
N THR A 931 -1.55 -3.78 21.33
CA THR A 931 -2.71 -4.01 22.22
C THR A 931 -4.01 -4.07 21.41
N GLN A 932 -4.22 -3.18 20.44
CA GLN A 932 -5.41 -3.21 19.58
C GLN A 932 -5.45 -4.48 18.71
N MET A 933 -4.31 -4.91 18.15
CA MET A 933 -4.19 -6.17 17.41
C MET A 933 -4.60 -7.36 18.30
N VAL A 934 -4.09 -7.42 19.53
CA VAL A 934 -4.41 -8.49 20.50
C VAL A 934 -5.88 -8.44 20.92
N GLU A 935 -6.46 -7.26 21.16
CA GLU A 935 -7.88 -7.12 21.48
C GLU A 935 -8.77 -7.60 20.32
N TYR A 936 -8.41 -7.30 19.06
CA TYR A 936 -9.09 -7.86 17.89
C TYR A 936 -8.95 -9.38 17.82
N ILE A 937 -7.73 -9.94 17.99
CA ILE A 937 -7.50 -11.39 17.98
C ILE A 937 -8.36 -12.07 19.05
N LEU A 938 -8.36 -11.57 20.28
CA LEU A 938 -9.17 -12.14 21.38
C LEU A 938 -10.68 -11.98 21.14
N SER A 939 -11.12 -10.97 20.38
CA SER A 939 -12.53 -10.83 19.97
C SER A 939 -13.01 -11.93 19.01
N LEU A 940 -12.09 -12.61 18.32
CA LEU A 940 -12.40 -13.75 17.43
C LEU A 940 -12.65 -15.06 18.21
N LYS A 941 -12.63 -15.03 19.54
CA LYS A 941 -12.96 -16.20 20.38
C LYS A 941 -14.42 -16.58 20.11
N PRO A 942 -14.71 -17.80 19.63
CA PRO A 942 -16.09 -18.23 19.42
C PRO A 942 -16.86 -18.11 20.73
N SER A 943 -17.92 -17.31 20.74
CA SER A 943 -18.86 -17.30 21.86
C SER A 943 -19.48 -18.68 21.97
N GLU A 944 -19.42 -19.29 23.15
CA GLU A 944 -20.37 -20.37 23.47
C GLU A 944 -21.78 -19.81 23.25
N GLU A 945 -22.58 -20.48 22.41
CA GLU A 945 -23.99 -20.16 22.24
C GLU A 945 -24.73 -20.44 23.55
N LYS A 946 -24.72 -19.46 24.46
CA LYS A 946 -25.73 -19.39 25.50
C LYS A 946 -27.05 -19.16 24.79
N ALA A 947 -27.92 -20.17 24.83
CA ALA A 947 -29.30 -20.03 24.43
C ALA A 947 -29.88 -18.78 25.12
N GLN A 948 -30.12 -17.73 24.34
CA GLN A 948 -30.82 -16.55 24.83
C GLN A 948 -32.26 -16.99 25.09
N ASN A 949 -32.65 -17.02 26.36
CA ASN A 949 -34.06 -17.13 26.73
C ASN A 949 -34.73 -15.82 26.32
N TYR A 950 -35.22 -15.76 25.08
CA TYR A 950 -36.09 -14.68 24.64
C TYR A 950 -37.32 -14.61 25.54
N LEU A 951 -37.79 -13.40 25.78
CA LEU A 951 -39.02 -13.19 26.52
C LEU A 951 -40.24 -13.60 25.65
N PRO A 952 -41.35 -14.02 26.26
CA PRO A 952 -42.60 -14.23 25.53
C PRO A 952 -43.11 -12.92 24.91
N LEU A 953 -44.03 -13.00 23.94
CA LEU A 953 -44.65 -11.82 23.35
C LEU A 953 -45.50 -10.98 24.32
N GLU A 954 -45.94 -11.55 25.44
CA GLU A 954 -46.58 -10.77 26.51
C GLU A 954 -46.21 -11.33 27.89
N GLY A 955 -46.10 -10.45 28.87
CA GLY A 955 -45.68 -10.81 30.21
C GLY A 955 -45.43 -9.58 31.09
N SER A 956 -44.76 -9.79 32.22
CA SER A 956 -44.47 -8.73 33.20
C SER A 956 -42.96 -8.57 33.38
N LEU A 957 -42.41 -7.42 32.99
CA LEU A 957 -41.00 -7.08 33.18
C LEU A 957 -40.77 -6.70 34.64
N THR A 958 -39.66 -7.15 35.23
CA THR A 958 -39.24 -6.74 36.58
C THR A 958 -37.91 -5.98 36.48
N PHE A 959 -37.84 -4.80 37.09
CA PHE A 959 -36.64 -3.96 37.03
C PHE A 959 -35.69 -4.28 38.20
N ASP A 960 -34.82 -5.28 38.01
CA ASP A 960 -33.86 -5.78 39.01
C ASP A 960 -32.39 -5.86 38.51
N LYS A 961 -32.15 -6.09 37.21
CA LYS A 961 -30.81 -6.13 36.57
C LYS A 961 -29.85 -4.97 36.89
N HIS A 962 -30.32 -3.82 37.36
CA HIS A 962 -29.49 -2.65 37.73
C HIS A 962 -28.89 -2.72 39.14
N LEU A 963 -29.40 -3.60 40.00
CA LEU A 963 -29.02 -3.72 41.40
C LEU A 963 -27.53 -4.08 41.65
N PRO A 964 -26.86 -4.91 40.82
CA PRO A 964 -25.44 -5.24 41.03
C PRO A 964 -24.46 -4.08 40.77
N THR A 965 -24.91 -2.98 40.17
CA THR A 965 -24.03 -1.94 39.60
C THR A 965 -24.04 -0.59 40.31
N GLU A 966 -24.92 -0.37 41.31
CA GLU A 966 -25.15 0.88 42.08
C GLU A 966 -25.39 2.19 41.29
N GLY A 967 -25.19 2.20 39.97
CA GLY A 967 -25.35 3.36 39.10
C GLY A 967 -26.77 3.53 38.53
N LYS A 968 -27.01 4.71 37.95
CA LYS A 968 -28.18 4.92 37.09
C LYS A 968 -27.92 4.30 35.72
N GLY A 969 -28.98 4.09 34.96
CA GLY A 969 -28.90 3.56 33.60
C GLY A 969 -30.27 3.53 32.95
N THR A 970 -30.35 2.86 31.81
CA THR A 970 -31.55 2.78 30.98
C THR A 970 -31.88 1.31 30.72
N TYR A 971 -33.15 0.94 30.86
CA TYR A 971 -33.61 -0.38 30.39
C TYR A 971 -34.19 -0.25 28.98
N ILE A 972 -33.97 -1.26 28.15
CA ILE A 972 -34.51 -1.33 26.79
C ILE A 972 -35.20 -2.67 26.62
N LEU A 973 -36.50 -2.65 26.32
CA LEU A 973 -37.21 -3.78 25.74
C LEU A 973 -37.07 -3.66 24.22
N MET A 974 -36.53 -4.69 23.57
CA MET A 974 -36.35 -4.72 22.12
C MET A 974 -36.99 -5.98 21.55
N ALA A 975 -37.69 -5.84 20.44
CA ALA A 975 -38.37 -6.92 19.75
C ALA A 975 -38.03 -6.90 18.27
N SER A 976 -37.79 -8.07 17.68
CA SER A 976 -37.47 -8.21 16.26
C SER A 976 -38.16 -9.42 15.64
N TYR A 977 -38.67 -9.26 14.43
CA TYR A 977 -39.23 -10.33 13.60
C TYR A 977 -38.63 -10.30 12.20
N ARG A 978 -38.38 -11.48 11.65
CA ARG A 978 -37.96 -11.70 10.26
C ARG A 978 -39.06 -12.51 9.58
N ASP A 979 -39.65 -11.97 8.54
CA ASP A 979 -40.66 -12.67 7.74
C ASP A 979 -40.03 -13.80 6.91
N LYS A 980 -40.88 -14.59 6.28
CA LYS A 980 -40.54 -15.74 5.42
C LYS A 980 -40.33 -15.37 3.96
N GLY A 981 -40.42 -14.08 3.63
CA GLY A 981 -40.39 -13.56 2.27
C GLY A 981 -41.57 -14.03 1.41
N ASN A 982 -41.57 -13.58 0.16
CA ASN A 982 -42.44 -14.14 -0.87
C ASN A 982 -41.97 -15.57 -1.21
N PRO A 983 -42.84 -16.61 -1.15
CA PRO A 983 -42.42 -18.01 -1.38
C PRO A 983 -41.85 -18.33 -2.78
N GLN A 984 -42.06 -17.45 -3.77
CA GLN A 984 -41.45 -17.55 -5.10
C GLN A 984 -40.12 -16.77 -5.21
N GLN A 985 -39.73 -16.02 -4.19
CA GLN A 985 -38.51 -15.21 -4.11
C GLN A 985 -37.82 -15.43 -2.75
N PRO A 986 -37.09 -16.54 -2.54
CA PRO A 986 -36.55 -16.92 -1.21
C PRO A 986 -35.60 -15.91 -0.56
N GLU A 987 -35.06 -14.95 -1.33
CA GLU A 987 -34.17 -13.89 -0.85
C GLU A 987 -34.90 -12.57 -0.52
N SER A 988 -36.24 -12.55 -0.57
CA SER A 988 -37.07 -11.36 -0.30
C SER A 988 -37.42 -11.15 1.19
N GLU A 989 -36.82 -11.95 2.09
CA GLU A 989 -37.08 -11.89 3.53
C GLU A 989 -36.70 -10.53 4.14
N LEU A 990 -37.65 -9.83 4.77
CA LEU A 990 -37.42 -8.57 5.46
C LEU A 990 -37.39 -8.76 6.99
N THR A 991 -36.90 -7.75 7.71
CA THR A 991 -36.78 -7.80 9.18
C THR A 991 -37.18 -6.47 9.79
N ALA A 992 -38.16 -6.52 10.69
CA ALA A 992 -38.61 -5.39 11.48
C ALA A 992 -38.06 -5.48 12.91
N ASN A 993 -37.75 -4.31 13.48
CA ASN A 993 -37.24 -4.17 14.83
C ASN A 993 -37.92 -2.95 15.47
N GLU A 994 -38.31 -3.07 16.73
CA GLU A 994 -38.77 -1.94 17.54
C GLU A 994 -38.16 -2.01 18.94
N GLN A 995 -38.11 -0.86 19.63
CA GLN A 995 -37.60 -0.77 20.98
C GLN A 995 -38.42 0.19 21.83
N PHE A 996 -38.58 -0.15 23.11
CA PHE A 996 -39.17 0.71 24.13
C PHE A 996 -38.16 0.96 25.26
N VAL A 997 -37.96 2.23 25.60
CA VAL A 997 -36.87 2.69 26.45
C VAL A 997 -37.40 3.20 27.79
N PHE A 998 -36.97 2.57 28.88
CA PHE A 998 -37.35 2.94 30.24
C PHE A 998 -36.24 3.73 30.95
N LYS A 999 -36.63 4.87 31.53
CA LYS A 999 -35.78 5.81 32.26
C LYS A 999 -36.00 5.67 33.77
N PRO A 1000 -34.99 5.96 34.61
CA PRO A 1000 -35.14 5.86 36.06
C PRO A 1000 -36.06 6.97 36.59
N LYS A 1001 -36.80 6.68 37.66
CA LYS A 1001 -37.62 7.66 38.38
C LYS A 1001 -36.76 8.77 38.98
N GLU A 1002 -36.94 10.00 38.52
CA GLU A 1002 -36.30 11.15 39.14
C GLU A 1002 -36.79 11.33 40.58
N ALA A 1003 -35.85 11.48 41.52
CA ALA A 1003 -36.18 11.87 42.88
C ALA A 1003 -36.68 13.32 42.87
N LYS A 1004 -37.81 13.58 43.55
CA LYS A 1004 -38.23 14.96 43.80
C LYS A 1004 -37.11 15.68 44.55
N LYS A 1005 -36.69 16.85 44.03
CA LYS A 1005 -36.06 17.86 44.87
C LYS A 1005 -37.16 18.43 45.76
N ASP A 1006 -37.08 18.16 47.05
CA ASP A 1006 -37.72 19.02 48.04
C ASP A 1006 -37.01 20.38 48.06
N GLU A 1007 -37.73 21.44 48.46
CA GLU A 1007 -37.31 22.85 48.40
C GLU A 1007 -36.12 23.21 49.32
#